data_AF-A0A2I1CUI7-F1
#
_entry.id   AF-A0A2I1CUI7-F1
#
_cell.length_a   1.000
_cell.length_b   1.000
_cell.length_c   1.000
_cell.angle_alpha   90.00
_cell.angle_beta   90.00
_cell.angle_gamma   90.00
#
_symmetry.space_group_name_H-M   'P 1'
#
loop_
_entity.id
_entity.type
_entity.pdbx_description
1 polymer ?
#
loop_
_entity_poly.entity_id
_entity_poly.type
_entity_poly.pdbx_seq_one_letter_code
_entity_poly.pdbx_strand_id
1 'polypeptide(L)'
;MTIYIASLFLPYTVNFHVHDSNHQCPRPASPPPPQPSADPPNPAPNPVSLFEKENGPPTVGLTPGATTEHERIFSSTLDRAEHHGTGFPFPNPDDNINRMTESEAHSPAWGATLSLNQPRPQAAFSPSPSILKHQDSTTPAVEPRPEKQKPKPKAVEPVTVPTYLTDRRRRDSRKVSFSDASWTIQIAEQGNGGLRNAVRSATDAGHLEDKVWVGTLGMPTDALPPYTKAAIEEKLEDEYGSLTVYVRDGDFDGHYTHFCKTILWPVFHYQIPDNPKSKAYEDHSWIYYVKVNQEFANRIARTWKRGDSIWVQDYHLLLVPGMLRKLLPDAQIGFFLHIAFPSSEVFRCLAPRKELLQGMLGANLIGFQTDEYCRHFLQTCSRILNVEATNDGLQLEDRFVNVGKFPIGIDPTSWDQRRQAADVDLWIKLISERYEGKRLIVSRDKIDQVRGIRQKLLSYELFLNTYPEWRDQVVLIQVATSTTEQPELEATISDIAMRINSTHSNLAHQPLVFLKQDLAFPQYLALISVADALMITSLREGMNLTSHEFVYCQDGKYESKKKFGSLILSEFTGSASVFGHHALLVNPWDYRQCAEAIHTALSRSEEERQRVWTELHRAVLQNSTENWVKTFSETLNRVWNEQSSREIMAVPRLPVNKLEQMYHRSACRLIIMDYEGTLASWGSPKSIIVTTPQRAINTLAELTEDPKNIVYVMSSRMPEEMERLFRLVSRLGLIAENGCFVREPGAEEWCSLTDRAQTDAWKEGVSHILAYYQERAEGSWIEQRHCSYVFHYGSAEDQEMASRLASACAGHINDACASQGVHAIPVDNSLVVEPADTNKATATALVWRWCLEHSERGDIEQRPDFLLALGDGRDDEPVFRWANKLERARLVNYVMTVTLGFRSTEAKAYLTQGVADRLAIAFRTSTMSPNVPAANAAFEDATQIKPLGGGRYEANLEGEWCVGAVPHGGYTTSVFYRLALTHFAHAHPNHYTEPATPISMQLTFLRRTGTGPAILTVEDMKLGARTSTIHAKLSQPSPKAPHALEVKVAGYITVSPSSAEVGITAPTHWGLHPAVSLDKLRESDSDGVWSYLPVPFSEFRRAGRQVRLYGPDPKKAEAPQTGVVDQWAQFCPAGNRAGKWTDAAVAFLADMFPAALDRFDSMASSAEGGGGGGGVGEGGKIARFWYPTVTYNVDFKKRLPVGGADWLYSRIHSKVMRDGRTDIDVVILDEGGEVVAIASQVGLVVSSSRNLGKKAKI
;
A
#
# COMPACT_ATOMS: atom_id res chain seq x y z
N MET A 1 3.44 -13.16 -15.97
CA MET A 1 2.92 -12.37 -14.82
C MET A 1 3.12 -13.30 -13.66
N THR A 2 4.17 -13.06 -12.90
CA THR A 2 4.67 -14.04 -11.95
C THR A 2 3.87 -13.93 -10.66
N ILE A 3 3.42 -15.05 -10.11
CA ILE A 3 2.74 -15.11 -8.82
C ILE A 3 3.75 -15.57 -7.75
N TYR A 4 4.14 -14.65 -6.87
CA TYR A 4 5.00 -14.92 -5.72
C TYR A 4 4.17 -15.52 -4.58
N ILE A 5 4.40 -16.79 -4.25
CA ILE A 5 3.69 -17.49 -3.18
C ILE A 5 4.63 -17.57 -1.97
N ALA A 6 4.39 -16.72 -0.97
CA ALA A 6 5.22 -16.59 0.21
C ALA A 6 4.64 -17.41 1.38
N SER A 7 5.40 -18.40 1.85
CA SER A 7 5.08 -19.25 3.01
C SER A 7 6.34 -19.49 3.84
N LEU A 8 6.20 -19.80 5.14
CA LEU A 8 7.36 -19.89 6.04
C LEU A 8 8.44 -20.88 5.55
N PHE A 9 8.02 -22.02 5.01
CA PHE A 9 8.88 -23.06 4.45
C PHE A 9 8.85 -23.02 2.92
N LEU A 10 9.82 -23.68 2.26
CA LEU A 10 9.84 -24.01 0.83
C LEU A 10 9.21 -25.39 0.55
N PRO A 11 8.75 -25.70 -0.67
CA PRO A 11 8.14 -27.01 -0.99
C PRO A 11 9.24 -28.06 -1.23
N TYR A 12 10.49 -27.59 -1.27
CA TYR A 12 11.72 -28.31 -1.50
C TYR A 12 12.71 -27.94 -0.40
N THR A 13 13.50 -28.91 0.01
CA THR A 13 14.59 -28.76 0.99
C THR A 13 15.83 -29.47 0.46
N VAL A 14 16.92 -29.49 1.22
CA VAL A 14 18.20 -30.06 0.80
C VAL A 14 18.55 -31.28 1.64
N ASN A 15 18.96 -32.37 0.98
CA ASN A 15 19.50 -33.56 1.61
C ASN A 15 21.01 -33.66 1.33
N PHE A 16 21.83 -33.81 2.36
CA PHE A 16 23.29 -33.87 2.24
C PHE A 16 23.79 -35.32 2.23
N HIS A 17 24.53 -35.68 1.17
CA HIS A 17 25.22 -36.95 1.03
C HIS A 17 26.58 -36.88 1.71
N VAL A 18 26.57 -37.14 3.01
CA VAL A 18 27.78 -37.21 3.83
C VAL A 18 28.43 -38.57 3.62
N HIS A 19 29.60 -38.60 2.98
CA HIS A 19 30.42 -39.82 2.93
C HIS A 19 31.00 -40.14 4.32
N ASP A 20 30.43 -41.15 4.98
CA ASP A 20 31.08 -41.79 6.12
C ASP A 20 32.39 -42.42 5.64
N SER A 21 33.53 -41.93 6.14
CA SER A 21 34.87 -42.32 5.70
C SER A 21 35.30 -43.70 6.25
N ASN A 22 34.55 -44.74 5.88
CA ASN A 22 34.92 -46.14 6.05
C ASN A 22 35.88 -46.58 4.93
N HIS A 23 37.09 -46.01 4.92
CA HIS A 23 38.18 -46.64 4.16
C HIS A 23 38.55 -47.96 4.84
N GLN A 24 38.25 -49.06 4.15
CA GLN A 24 38.79 -50.38 4.46
C GLN A 24 40.33 -50.30 4.47
N CYS A 25 40.93 -50.52 5.62
CA CYS A 25 42.36 -50.79 5.76
C CYS A 25 42.51 -52.25 6.19
N PRO A 26 43.30 -53.09 5.50
CA PRO A 26 43.25 -54.53 5.69
C PRO A 26 43.84 -54.94 7.05
N ARG A 27 43.08 -55.71 7.84
CA ARG A 27 43.61 -56.39 9.02
C ARG A 27 44.43 -57.61 8.61
N PRO A 28 45.64 -57.83 9.16
CA PRO A 28 46.36 -59.10 9.00
C PRO A 28 45.66 -60.24 9.77
N ALA A 29 45.92 -61.47 9.34
CA ALA A 29 45.15 -62.66 9.70
C ALA A 29 45.32 -63.14 11.16
N SER A 30 44.25 -63.76 11.69
CA SER A 30 44.22 -64.45 12.98
C SER A 30 44.71 -65.91 12.85
N PRO A 31 45.48 -66.45 13.82
CA PRO A 31 45.74 -67.89 13.94
C PRO A 31 44.60 -68.66 14.67
N PRO A 32 44.53 -70.00 14.56
CA PRO A 32 43.36 -70.80 14.97
C PRO A 32 43.36 -71.21 16.47
N PRO A 33 42.21 -71.70 17.00
CA PRO A 33 42.02 -71.95 18.44
C PRO A 33 42.29 -73.40 18.88
N PRO A 34 42.58 -73.62 20.18
CA PRO A 34 42.44 -74.92 20.85
C PRO A 34 41.25 -74.98 21.84
N GLN A 35 40.63 -76.16 21.95
CA GLN A 35 39.64 -76.57 22.96
C GLN A 35 40.32 -77.54 23.99
N PRO A 36 39.61 -78.18 24.96
CA PRO A 36 38.81 -77.66 26.08
C PRO A 36 39.18 -78.34 27.46
N SER A 37 38.31 -78.20 28.49
CA SER A 37 38.26 -78.94 29.79
C SER A 37 39.16 -78.40 30.95
N ALA A 38 38.84 -78.50 32.27
CA ALA A 38 37.71 -79.12 32.99
C ALA A 38 37.41 -78.49 34.40
N ASP A 39 36.13 -78.55 34.82
CA ASP A 39 35.55 -78.87 36.16
C ASP A 39 35.71 -78.01 37.48
N PRO A 40 34.76 -78.15 38.47
CA PRO A 40 34.34 -77.09 39.43
C PRO A 40 34.61 -77.40 40.94
N PRO A 41 34.19 -76.55 41.95
CA PRO A 41 32.84 -76.63 42.55
C PRO A 41 32.22 -75.31 43.15
N ASN A 42 30.96 -75.42 43.64
CA ASN A 42 30.06 -74.42 44.29
C ASN A 42 30.38 -74.15 45.80
N PRO A 43 29.69 -73.28 46.62
CA PRO A 43 28.38 -72.58 46.42
C PRO A 43 28.21 -71.08 46.90
N ALA A 44 27.21 -70.37 46.32
CA ALA A 44 26.18 -69.43 46.89
C ALA A 44 26.45 -68.41 48.06
N PRO A 45 25.58 -67.36 48.27
CA PRO A 45 24.81 -66.52 47.34
C PRO A 45 24.88 -64.99 47.65
N ASN A 46 24.50 -64.09 46.71
CA ASN A 46 23.82 -62.79 46.97
C ASN A 46 23.46 -62.05 45.64
N PRO A 47 22.58 -61.02 45.65
CA PRO A 47 21.32 -61.12 44.88
C PRO A 47 21.34 -60.51 43.47
N VAL A 48 20.31 -60.93 42.70
CA VAL A 48 20.03 -60.53 41.31
C VAL A 48 19.73 -59.02 41.21
N SER A 49 20.43 -58.34 40.30
CA SER A 49 20.03 -57.02 39.78
C SER A 49 19.47 -57.20 38.36
N LEU A 50 18.31 -56.59 38.09
CA LEU A 50 17.37 -57.05 37.07
C LEU A 50 17.50 -56.30 35.71
N PHE A 51 18.70 -55.82 35.37
CA PHE A 51 18.94 -55.03 34.15
C PHE A 51 20.33 -55.27 33.54
N GLU A 52 20.45 -56.26 32.66
CA GLU A 52 21.48 -56.23 31.61
C GLU A 52 21.01 -55.38 30.43
N LYS A 53 21.91 -54.56 29.88
CA LYS A 53 21.66 -53.75 28.68
C LYS A 53 22.31 -54.40 27.47
N GLU A 54 21.51 -55.11 26.67
CA GLU A 54 21.90 -55.43 25.31
C GLU A 54 21.99 -54.14 24.47
N ASN A 55 23.08 -53.99 23.71
CA ASN A 55 23.24 -52.88 22.76
C ASN A 55 22.75 -53.32 21.38
N GLY A 56 21.43 -53.27 21.17
CA GLY A 56 20.81 -53.30 19.83
C GLY A 56 20.66 -51.90 19.22
N PRO A 57 20.22 -51.79 17.94
CA PRO A 57 19.72 -50.54 17.38
C PRO A 57 18.50 -50.04 18.20
N PRO A 58 18.14 -48.74 18.14
CA PRO A 58 17.08 -48.19 18.98
C PRO A 58 15.72 -48.79 18.59
N THR A 59 15.23 -49.73 19.40
CA THR A 59 13.87 -50.21 19.33
C THR A 59 12.91 -49.11 19.73
N VAL A 60 11.88 -48.87 18.90
CA VAL A 60 10.76 -47.98 19.24
C VAL A 60 10.14 -48.46 20.54
N GLY A 61 10.01 -47.56 21.52
CA GLY A 61 9.42 -47.89 22.81
C GLY A 61 7.94 -48.21 22.67
N LEU A 62 7.58 -49.49 22.86
CA LEU A 62 6.19 -49.93 22.90
C LEU A 62 5.45 -49.25 24.05
N THR A 63 4.23 -48.79 23.78
CA THR A 63 3.36 -48.16 24.79
C THR A 63 3.11 -49.15 25.94
N PRO A 64 3.24 -48.77 27.23
CA PRO A 64 2.90 -49.64 28.34
C PRO A 64 1.42 -50.08 28.22
N GLY A 65 1.18 -51.39 28.19
CA GLY A 65 -0.15 -51.96 27.92
C GLY A 65 -0.35 -52.55 26.51
N ALA A 66 0.67 -52.50 25.64
CA ALA A 66 0.64 -53.10 24.30
C ALA A 66 0.61 -54.65 24.31
N THR A 67 -0.53 -55.24 24.63
CA THR A 67 -0.87 -56.61 24.20
C THR A 67 -1.71 -56.55 22.93
N THR A 68 -1.12 -56.85 21.77
CA THR A 68 -1.69 -57.66 20.65
C THR A 68 -0.88 -57.45 19.36
N GLU A 69 -1.21 -58.23 18.33
CA GLU A 69 -0.74 -58.06 16.95
C GLU A 69 -1.28 -56.82 16.22
N HIS A 70 -2.28 -56.11 16.78
CA HIS A 70 -2.97 -55.02 16.08
C HIS A 70 -2.08 -53.80 15.79
N GLU A 71 -1.05 -53.55 16.61
CA GLU A 71 -0.07 -52.50 16.32
C GLU A 71 0.95 -52.93 15.25
N ARG A 72 1.20 -54.24 15.10
CA ARG A 72 2.23 -54.77 14.18
C ARG A 72 1.86 -54.59 12.72
N ILE A 73 0.58 -54.59 12.36
CA ILE A 73 0.15 -54.37 10.97
C ILE A 73 0.52 -52.97 10.47
N PHE A 74 0.65 -52.00 11.37
CA PHE A 74 1.08 -50.63 11.07
C PHE A 74 2.55 -50.37 11.36
N SER A 75 3.27 -51.30 12.00
CA SER A 75 4.71 -51.17 12.25
C SER A 75 5.51 -51.26 10.95
N SER A 76 6.43 -50.33 10.75
CA SER A 76 7.23 -50.17 9.53
C SER A 76 8.34 -51.22 9.38
N THR A 77 7.99 -52.51 9.29
CA THR A 77 8.94 -53.57 8.93
C THR A 77 9.23 -53.59 7.42
N LEU A 78 9.92 -52.55 6.95
CA LEU A 78 10.61 -52.56 5.64
C LEU A 78 11.49 -53.82 5.53
N ASP A 79 12.24 -54.16 6.59
CA ASP A 79 13.15 -55.30 6.64
C ASP A 79 12.49 -56.69 6.51
N ARG A 80 11.20 -56.87 6.85
CA ARG A 80 10.53 -58.18 6.73
C ARG A 80 9.94 -58.43 5.34
N ALA A 81 9.72 -57.38 4.55
CA ALA A 81 9.27 -57.52 3.16
C ALA A 81 10.42 -57.99 2.26
N GLU A 82 11.66 -57.52 2.48
CA GLU A 82 12.84 -57.93 1.71
C GLU A 82 13.23 -59.42 1.89
N HIS A 83 12.76 -60.09 2.94
CA HIS A 83 13.09 -61.49 3.22
C HIS A 83 12.03 -62.50 2.74
N HIS A 84 10.87 -62.05 2.27
CA HIS A 84 9.91 -62.90 1.56
C HIS A 84 9.94 -62.57 0.07
N GLY A 85 10.81 -63.28 -0.66
CA GLY A 85 11.01 -63.11 -2.11
C GLY A 85 9.81 -63.49 -2.97
N THR A 86 8.74 -62.71 -2.90
CA THR A 86 7.67 -62.67 -3.90
C THR A 86 8.06 -61.66 -4.97
N GLY A 87 8.26 -62.14 -6.21
CA GLY A 87 8.88 -61.37 -7.29
C GLY A 87 7.98 -60.30 -7.91
N PHE A 88 7.70 -59.23 -7.18
CA PHE A 88 7.01 -58.04 -7.67
C PHE A 88 7.94 -56.81 -7.58
N PRO A 89 8.17 -56.07 -8.68
CA PRO A 89 8.98 -54.88 -8.66
C PRO A 89 8.21 -53.74 -8.00
N PHE A 90 8.64 -53.33 -6.80
CA PHE A 90 8.30 -52.01 -6.30
C PHE A 90 8.97 -50.96 -7.21
N PRO A 91 8.27 -49.87 -7.61
CA PRO A 91 8.87 -48.84 -8.44
C PRO A 91 10.03 -48.15 -7.71
N ASN A 92 11.07 -47.81 -8.48
CA ASN A 92 12.33 -47.28 -7.96
C ASN A 92 12.09 -45.93 -7.23
N PRO A 93 12.80 -45.64 -6.12
CA PRO A 93 12.56 -44.41 -5.36
C PRO A 93 12.93 -43.11 -6.10
N ASP A 94 13.65 -43.19 -7.23
CA ASP A 94 14.12 -42.02 -7.98
C ASP A 94 13.07 -41.39 -8.94
N ASP A 95 11.98 -42.08 -9.28
CA ASP A 95 10.90 -41.52 -10.14
C ASP A 95 9.93 -40.58 -9.38
N ASN A 96 10.23 -40.22 -8.11
CA ASN A 96 9.24 -39.70 -7.15
C ASN A 96 8.98 -38.19 -7.15
N ILE A 97 9.36 -37.44 -8.20
CA ILE A 97 9.21 -35.97 -8.23
C ILE A 97 7.72 -35.52 -8.15
N ASN A 98 6.78 -36.37 -8.60
CA ASN A 98 5.35 -36.06 -8.69
C ASN A 98 4.46 -36.61 -7.55
N ARG A 99 5.00 -36.96 -6.37
CA ARG A 99 4.14 -37.47 -5.28
C ARG A 99 3.12 -36.44 -4.77
N MET A 100 1.88 -36.88 -4.57
CA MET A 100 0.90 -36.17 -3.75
C MET A 100 1.42 -36.02 -2.32
N THR A 101 1.34 -34.80 -1.78
CA THR A 101 1.69 -34.54 -0.38
C THR A 101 0.47 -34.79 0.47
N GLU A 102 0.62 -35.33 1.68
CA GLU A 102 -0.49 -35.39 2.63
C GLU A 102 -0.91 -33.98 3.02
N SER A 103 -2.21 -33.67 2.99
CA SER A 103 -2.65 -32.29 3.21
C SER A 103 -2.34 -31.78 4.62
N GLU A 104 -2.26 -32.70 5.60
CA GLU A 104 -1.85 -32.44 6.99
C GLU A 104 -0.47 -33.03 7.34
N ALA A 105 0.45 -33.16 6.37
CA ALA A 105 1.85 -33.60 6.58
C ALA A 105 2.50 -32.95 7.81
N HIS A 106 3.37 -33.71 8.49
CA HIS A 106 3.95 -33.28 9.75
C HIS A 106 5.15 -32.38 9.51
N SER A 107 5.10 -31.20 10.13
CA SER A 107 6.31 -30.40 10.29
C SER A 107 6.98 -30.84 11.58
N PRO A 108 8.11 -31.59 11.55
CA PRO A 108 8.87 -31.91 12.75
C PRO A 108 9.31 -30.66 13.52
N ALA A 109 9.76 -30.87 14.76
CA ALA A 109 10.44 -29.84 15.53
C ALA A 109 11.64 -29.26 14.76
N TRP A 110 11.97 -27.99 14.99
CA TRP A 110 13.02 -27.30 14.23
C TRP A 110 14.37 -28.04 14.33
N GLY A 111 14.90 -28.47 13.18
CA GLY A 111 16.14 -29.26 13.10
C GLY A 111 16.01 -30.76 13.43
N ALA A 112 14.80 -31.31 13.48
CA ALA A 112 14.52 -32.72 13.79
C ALA A 112 13.98 -33.52 12.57
N THR A 113 14.71 -33.55 11.45
CA THR A 113 14.38 -34.49 10.35
C THR A 113 14.71 -35.93 10.74
N LEU A 114 13.74 -36.83 10.58
CA LEU A 114 13.91 -38.27 10.84
C LEU A 114 14.41 -39.04 9.61
N SER A 115 14.19 -38.50 8.41
CA SER A 115 14.46 -39.13 7.10
C SER A 115 15.64 -38.53 6.34
N LEU A 116 15.88 -37.22 6.48
CA LEU A 116 16.88 -36.46 5.70
C LEU A 116 18.14 -36.12 6.50
N ASN A 117 19.30 -36.26 5.86
CA ASN A 117 20.59 -35.85 6.41
C ASN A 117 20.77 -34.34 6.31
N GLN A 118 20.47 -33.63 7.40
CA GLN A 118 20.50 -32.16 7.47
C GLN A 118 21.34 -31.65 8.66
N PRO A 119 21.79 -30.37 8.61
CA PRO A 119 22.50 -29.76 9.72
C PRO A 119 21.59 -29.61 10.95
N ARG A 120 22.18 -29.70 12.15
CA ARG A 120 21.49 -29.39 13.41
C ARG A 120 21.68 -27.92 13.78
N PRO A 121 20.75 -27.30 14.55
CA PRO A 121 20.86 -25.90 14.96
C PRO A 121 22.17 -25.64 15.68
N GLN A 122 22.93 -24.62 15.27
CA GLN A 122 24.09 -24.18 16.04
C GLN A 122 23.61 -23.37 17.24
N ALA A 123 23.73 -23.94 18.44
CA ALA A 123 23.23 -23.34 19.66
C ALA A 123 23.94 -22.03 20.02
N ALA A 124 23.38 -20.90 19.57
CA ALA A 124 23.61 -19.59 20.18
C ALA A 124 22.77 -19.52 21.46
N PHE A 125 23.41 -19.78 22.61
CA PHE A 125 22.89 -19.66 23.98
C PHE A 125 21.37 -19.86 24.15
N SER A 126 20.95 -21.07 24.54
CA SER A 126 19.60 -21.28 25.09
C SER A 126 19.35 -20.25 26.21
N PRO A 127 18.36 -19.35 26.09
CA PRO A 127 18.03 -18.45 27.19
C PRO A 127 17.63 -19.29 28.40
N SER A 128 18.19 -18.96 29.56
CA SER A 128 17.83 -19.62 30.81
C SER A 128 16.30 -19.59 30.99
N PRO A 129 15.64 -20.70 31.37
CA PRO A 129 14.21 -20.69 31.71
C PRO A 129 13.89 -19.78 32.91
N SER A 130 14.91 -19.22 33.57
CA SER A 130 14.80 -18.03 34.41
C SER A 130 15.44 -16.81 33.72
N ILE A 131 14.60 -15.92 33.18
CA ILE A 131 15.00 -14.66 32.50
C ILE A 131 15.56 -13.59 33.48
N LEU A 132 15.41 -13.78 34.79
CA LEU A 132 15.83 -12.86 35.85
C LEU A 132 17.36 -12.64 36.02
N LYS A 133 18.20 -13.12 35.10
CA LYS A 133 19.68 -13.01 35.20
C LYS A 133 20.37 -12.20 34.10
N HIS A 134 19.62 -11.54 33.21
CA HIS A 134 20.19 -10.72 32.12
C HIS A 134 20.14 -9.20 32.36
N GLN A 135 20.05 -8.75 33.63
CA GLN A 135 20.00 -7.30 33.93
C GLN A 135 21.39 -6.64 34.10
N ASP A 136 22.47 -7.42 34.25
CA ASP A 136 23.83 -6.91 34.51
C ASP A 136 24.74 -6.96 33.27
N SER A 137 24.45 -6.20 32.21
CA SER A 137 25.47 -5.78 31.23
C SER A 137 25.00 -4.74 30.19
N THR A 138 24.71 -3.49 30.58
CA THR A 138 24.87 -2.31 29.71
C THR A 138 24.85 -0.99 30.50
N THR A 139 26.02 -0.43 30.78
CA THR A 139 26.19 0.99 31.10
C THR A 139 27.52 1.48 30.52
N PRO A 140 27.51 2.40 29.53
CA PRO A 140 28.74 2.96 28.99
C PRO A 140 29.23 4.12 29.87
N ALA A 141 30.19 3.86 30.75
CA ALA A 141 30.94 4.90 31.45
C ALA A 141 32.19 5.32 30.65
N VAL A 142 32.47 6.62 30.64
CA VAL A 142 33.50 7.28 29.82
C VAL A 142 34.75 7.62 30.67
N GLU A 143 35.92 7.75 30.00
CA GLU A 143 37.23 8.24 30.50
C GLU A 143 38.10 7.28 31.38
N PRO A 144 39.44 7.46 31.44
CA PRO A 144 40.39 7.50 30.31
C PRO A 144 41.61 6.56 30.49
N ARG A 145 42.43 6.35 29.44
CA ARG A 145 43.71 5.60 29.51
C ARG A 145 44.88 6.47 29.99
N PRO A 146 45.83 5.96 30.81
CA PRO A 146 47.06 5.31 30.28
C PRO A 146 47.60 4.16 31.18
N GLU A 147 48.74 3.47 30.98
CA GLU A 147 49.74 3.49 29.88
C GLU A 147 50.21 2.08 29.43
N LYS A 148 51.33 1.55 29.95
CA LYS A 148 52.00 0.29 29.56
C LYS A 148 52.68 -0.41 30.75
N GLN A 149 52.79 -1.74 30.72
CA GLN A 149 54.08 -2.48 30.88
C GLN A 149 53.95 -4.02 30.69
N LYS A 150 55.11 -4.70 30.57
CA LYS A 150 55.30 -6.10 30.10
C LYS A 150 55.35 -7.16 31.25
N PRO A 151 55.28 -8.48 30.97
CA PRO A 151 54.95 -9.51 31.97
C PRO A 151 56.09 -10.46 32.44
N LYS A 152 55.77 -11.32 33.44
CA LYS A 152 56.45 -12.55 33.96
C LYS A 152 57.53 -12.34 35.07
N PRO A 153 57.91 -13.36 35.90
CA PRO A 153 57.46 -14.78 35.98
C PRO A 153 57.17 -15.42 37.40
N LYS A 154 56.41 -16.53 37.40
CA LYS A 154 56.49 -17.81 38.19
C LYS A 154 56.58 -17.89 39.75
N ALA A 155 55.59 -18.63 40.30
CA ALA A 155 55.68 -19.82 41.21
C ALA A 155 56.06 -19.62 42.70
N VAL A 156 55.75 -20.49 43.70
CA VAL A 156 55.44 -21.95 43.79
C VAL A 156 54.37 -22.25 44.90
N GLU A 157 53.75 -23.44 44.89
CA GLU A 157 52.77 -23.98 45.88
C GLU A 157 53.40 -24.47 47.22
N PRO A 158 52.61 -24.95 48.22
CA PRO A 158 52.09 -26.36 48.28
C PRO A 158 50.59 -26.44 48.71
N VAL A 159 49.70 -27.29 48.16
CA VAL A 159 49.60 -28.78 48.21
C VAL A 159 49.43 -29.31 49.65
N THR A 160 48.30 -29.91 50.06
CA THR A 160 47.96 -31.35 49.85
C THR A 160 46.45 -31.74 49.91
N VAL A 161 45.94 -32.33 48.80
CA VAL A 161 45.19 -33.64 48.60
C VAL A 161 44.17 -34.24 49.62
N PRO A 162 43.25 -35.18 49.23
CA PRO A 162 43.24 -36.01 48.00
C PRO A 162 41.94 -36.16 47.17
N THR A 163 42.18 -36.47 45.89
CA THR A 163 41.28 -37.03 44.86
C THR A 163 40.94 -38.52 45.06
N TYR A 164 39.82 -38.96 44.47
CA TYR A 164 39.82 -40.15 43.60
C TYR A 164 39.00 -39.91 42.33
N LEU A 165 39.50 -40.43 41.20
CA LEU A 165 38.95 -40.29 39.85
C LEU A 165 38.12 -41.52 39.47
N THR A 166 37.01 -41.33 38.75
CA THR A 166 36.48 -42.34 37.82
C THR A 166 35.95 -41.71 36.53
N ASP A 167 36.81 -41.80 35.52
CA ASP A 167 36.56 -41.91 34.08
C ASP A 167 35.08 -42.02 33.62
N ARG A 168 34.59 -40.97 32.93
CA ARG A 168 33.51 -41.10 31.93
C ARG A 168 33.89 -40.39 30.63
N ARG A 169 34.61 -41.15 29.80
CA ARG A 169 34.85 -40.99 28.36
C ARG A 169 34.00 -39.93 27.65
N ARG A 170 34.71 -39.04 26.94
CA ARG A 170 34.19 -38.31 25.78
C ARG A 170 33.42 -39.25 24.85
N ARG A 171 32.14 -38.95 24.60
CA ARG A 171 31.57 -39.13 23.26
C ARG A 171 31.79 -37.82 22.51
N ASP A 172 32.97 -37.67 21.90
CA ASP A 172 33.13 -36.69 20.82
C ASP A 172 32.21 -37.17 19.68
N SER A 173 31.03 -36.55 19.54
CA SER A 173 30.29 -36.65 18.30
C SER A 173 31.16 -36.05 17.21
N ARG A 174 31.61 -36.87 16.27
CA ARG A 174 32.33 -36.40 15.07
C ARG A 174 31.49 -35.27 14.47
N LYS A 175 32.04 -34.05 14.43
CA LYS A 175 31.40 -32.95 13.69
C LYS A 175 31.40 -33.35 12.22
N VAL A 176 30.25 -33.82 11.75
CA VAL A 176 29.98 -34.03 10.33
C VAL A 176 30.19 -32.69 9.62
N SER A 177 31.15 -32.65 8.70
CA SER A 177 31.52 -31.45 8.00
C SER A 177 30.60 -31.25 6.80
N PHE A 178 29.51 -30.51 6.99
CA PHE A 178 28.59 -30.14 5.91
C PHE A 178 29.18 -29.11 4.92
N SER A 179 30.44 -28.68 5.12
CA SER A 179 31.13 -27.74 4.23
C SER A 179 31.36 -28.29 2.83
N ASP A 180 31.71 -29.57 2.72
CA ASP A 180 32.19 -30.18 1.47
C ASP A 180 31.34 -31.40 1.05
N ALA A 181 30.17 -31.57 1.67
CA ALA A 181 29.23 -32.65 1.35
C ALA A 181 28.45 -32.32 0.06
N SER A 182 28.37 -33.28 -0.85
CA SER A 182 27.47 -33.19 -2.01
C SER A 182 26.01 -33.22 -1.54
N TRP A 183 25.12 -32.56 -2.28
CA TRP A 183 23.73 -32.39 -1.84
C TRP A 183 22.77 -32.49 -3.02
N THR A 184 21.53 -32.89 -2.71
CA THR A 184 20.42 -32.99 -3.66
C THR A 184 19.21 -32.25 -3.12
N ILE A 185 18.45 -31.62 -4.00
CA ILE A 185 17.16 -31.02 -3.66
C ILE A 185 16.13 -32.15 -3.58
N GLN A 186 15.37 -32.18 -2.49
CA GLN A 186 14.30 -33.13 -2.26
C GLN A 186 13.02 -32.39 -1.86
N ILE A 187 11.91 -33.10 -1.90
CA ILE A 187 10.62 -32.61 -1.42
C ILE A 187 10.70 -32.34 0.08
N ALA A 188 10.23 -31.17 0.53
CA ALA A 188 10.13 -30.87 1.96
C ALA A 188 8.98 -31.66 2.60
N GLU A 189 9.24 -32.24 3.78
CA GLU A 189 8.20 -32.83 4.66
C GLU A 189 7.46 -31.75 5.46
N GLN A 190 8.16 -30.67 5.80
CA GLN A 190 7.62 -29.50 6.49
C GLN A 190 6.80 -28.61 5.55
N GLY A 191 5.80 -27.89 6.10
CA GLY A 191 4.98 -26.94 5.36
C GLY A 191 3.49 -27.26 5.36
N ASN A 192 2.74 -26.52 4.54
CA ASN A 192 1.30 -26.70 4.37
C ASN A 192 1.02 -27.58 3.14
N GLY A 193 0.74 -28.87 3.39
CA GLY A 193 0.48 -29.84 2.33
C GLY A 193 -0.76 -29.50 1.48
N GLY A 194 -1.83 -29.00 2.11
CA GLY A 194 -3.04 -28.55 1.42
C GLY A 194 -2.77 -27.41 0.44
N LEU A 195 -2.05 -26.37 0.88
CA LEU A 195 -1.61 -25.26 0.01
C LEU A 195 -0.76 -25.77 -1.16
N ARG A 196 0.20 -26.67 -0.90
CA ARG A 196 1.08 -27.21 -1.95
C ARG A 196 0.31 -28.03 -2.98
N ASN A 197 -0.60 -28.89 -2.52
CA ASN A 197 -1.49 -29.65 -3.39
C ASN A 197 -2.35 -28.68 -4.23
N ALA A 198 -2.80 -27.56 -3.67
CA ALA A 198 -3.60 -26.59 -4.40
C ALA A 198 -2.83 -25.85 -5.50
N VAL A 199 -1.63 -25.37 -5.17
CA VAL A 199 -0.73 -24.73 -6.15
C VAL A 199 -0.36 -25.69 -7.27
N ARG A 200 -0.15 -26.98 -6.97
CA ARG A 200 0.09 -28.00 -8.01
C ARG A 200 -1.15 -28.25 -8.86
N SER A 201 -2.29 -28.60 -8.26
CA SER A 201 -3.56 -28.88 -8.95
C SER A 201 -3.93 -27.78 -9.94
N ALA A 202 -3.81 -26.51 -9.53
CA ALA A 202 -4.06 -25.36 -10.41
C ALA A 202 -2.95 -25.07 -11.43
N THR A 203 -1.71 -25.54 -11.22
CA THR A 203 -0.67 -25.55 -12.26
C THR A 203 -1.02 -26.58 -13.34
N ASP A 204 -1.36 -27.80 -12.92
CA ASP A 204 -1.67 -28.92 -13.82
C ASP A 204 -2.93 -28.64 -14.66
N ALA A 205 -3.89 -27.89 -14.10
CA ALA A 205 -5.08 -27.38 -14.78
C ALA A 205 -4.85 -26.13 -15.65
N GLY A 206 -3.65 -25.53 -15.64
CA GLY A 206 -3.30 -24.35 -16.44
C GLY A 206 -3.76 -22.99 -15.89
N HIS A 207 -4.23 -22.90 -14.64
CA HIS A 207 -4.58 -21.62 -14.00
C HIS A 207 -3.38 -20.90 -13.38
N LEU A 208 -2.24 -21.59 -13.21
CA LEU A 208 -0.99 -21.08 -12.64
C LEU A 208 0.21 -21.41 -13.55
N GLU A 209 0.39 -20.65 -14.63
CA GLU A 209 1.51 -20.82 -15.56
C GLU A 209 2.86 -20.36 -14.98
N ASP A 210 2.92 -19.13 -14.45
CA ASP A 210 4.14 -18.42 -14.04
C ASP A 210 4.09 -18.11 -12.54
N LYS A 211 4.83 -18.88 -11.74
CA LYS A 211 4.81 -18.82 -10.27
C LYS A 211 6.21 -18.99 -9.68
N VAL A 212 6.42 -18.37 -8.53
CA VAL A 212 7.66 -18.46 -7.75
C VAL A 212 7.30 -18.65 -6.27
N TRP A 213 7.83 -19.69 -5.62
CA TRP A 213 7.68 -19.83 -4.15
C TRP A 213 8.74 -19.02 -3.42
N VAL A 214 8.41 -18.52 -2.24
CA VAL A 214 9.34 -17.77 -1.37
C VAL A 214 9.24 -18.30 0.05
N GLY A 215 10.34 -18.76 0.62
CA GLY A 215 10.34 -19.43 1.92
C GLY A 215 11.72 -19.79 2.47
N THR A 216 11.75 -20.33 3.69
CA THR A 216 12.96 -20.91 4.30
C THR A 216 13.12 -22.38 3.93
N LEU A 217 14.34 -22.92 4.01
CA LEU A 217 14.63 -24.31 3.62
C LEU A 217 14.07 -25.39 4.57
N GLY A 218 13.41 -25.02 5.67
CA GLY A 218 12.96 -25.98 6.70
C GLY A 218 14.08 -26.67 7.49
N MET A 219 15.33 -26.20 7.32
CA MET A 219 16.50 -26.74 8.01
C MET A 219 17.40 -25.62 8.55
N PRO A 220 18.14 -25.87 9.64
CA PRO A 220 19.19 -24.99 10.12
C PRO A 220 20.22 -24.67 9.03
N THR A 221 20.54 -23.39 8.85
CA THR A 221 21.44 -22.92 7.78
C THR A 221 22.73 -22.30 8.28
N ASP A 222 22.87 -21.92 9.55
CA ASP A 222 24.09 -21.27 10.05
C ASP A 222 25.33 -22.19 10.02
N ALA A 223 25.12 -23.51 9.91
CA ALA A 223 26.18 -24.48 9.68
C ALA A 223 26.71 -24.53 8.23
N LEU A 224 26.03 -23.90 7.26
CA LEU A 224 26.39 -23.92 5.84
C LEU A 224 27.27 -22.72 5.48
N PRO A 225 28.40 -22.91 4.77
CA PRO A 225 29.24 -21.80 4.34
C PRO A 225 28.54 -20.96 3.25
N PRO A 226 28.86 -19.66 3.10
CA PRO A 226 28.13 -18.75 2.21
C PRO A 226 28.09 -19.19 0.74
N TYR A 227 29.14 -19.86 0.26
CA TYR A 227 29.19 -20.34 -1.13
C TYR A 227 28.20 -21.48 -1.39
N THR A 228 28.02 -22.40 -0.42
CA THR A 228 27.02 -23.47 -0.50
C THR A 228 25.61 -22.90 -0.41
N LYS A 229 25.38 -21.85 0.40
CA LYS A 229 24.10 -21.12 0.41
C LYS A 229 23.79 -20.53 -0.97
N ALA A 230 24.75 -19.80 -1.58
CA ALA A 230 24.57 -19.23 -2.91
C ALA A 230 24.29 -20.29 -3.99
N ALA A 231 25.00 -21.43 -3.97
CA ALA A 231 24.77 -22.52 -4.93
C ALA A 231 23.41 -23.24 -4.73
N ILE A 232 22.92 -23.33 -3.49
CA ILE A 232 21.57 -23.83 -3.19
C ILE A 232 20.50 -22.85 -3.68
N GLU A 233 20.71 -21.55 -3.45
CA GLU A 233 19.83 -20.46 -3.89
C GLU A 233 19.71 -20.38 -5.41
N GLU A 234 20.84 -20.34 -6.14
CA GLU A 234 20.90 -20.36 -7.60
C GLU A 234 20.16 -21.56 -8.17
N LYS A 235 20.42 -22.77 -7.65
CA LYS A 235 19.76 -23.99 -8.12
C LYS A 235 18.25 -24.02 -7.83
N LEU A 236 17.81 -23.50 -6.68
CA LEU A 236 16.38 -23.44 -6.35
C LEU A 236 15.65 -22.36 -7.16
N GLU A 237 16.30 -21.24 -7.46
CA GLU A 237 15.76 -20.17 -8.31
C GLU A 237 15.62 -20.65 -9.77
N ASP A 238 16.67 -21.25 -10.34
CA ASP A 238 16.72 -21.67 -11.75
C ASP A 238 15.97 -22.98 -12.07
N GLU A 239 16.11 -24.04 -11.25
CA GLU A 239 15.52 -25.36 -11.56
C GLU A 239 14.15 -25.59 -10.90
N TYR A 240 13.83 -24.87 -9.80
CA TYR A 240 12.65 -25.15 -8.97
C TYR A 240 11.74 -23.92 -8.73
N GLY A 241 12.03 -22.76 -9.34
CA GLY A 241 11.22 -21.54 -9.19
C GLY A 241 11.01 -21.13 -7.73
N SER A 242 12.04 -21.26 -6.89
CA SER A 242 11.94 -21.15 -5.44
C SER A 242 13.00 -20.22 -4.86
N LEU A 243 12.59 -19.06 -4.35
CA LEU A 243 13.47 -18.08 -3.72
C LEU A 243 13.68 -18.41 -2.24
N THR A 244 14.92 -18.71 -1.88
CA THR A 244 15.33 -18.94 -0.50
C THR A 244 15.38 -17.64 0.31
N VAL A 245 14.78 -17.67 1.50
CA VAL A 245 14.96 -16.65 2.54
C VAL A 245 15.90 -17.22 3.60
N TYR A 246 17.14 -16.73 3.64
CA TYR A 246 18.10 -17.10 4.68
C TYR A 246 17.94 -16.21 5.92
N VAL A 247 17.70 -16.86 7.06
CA VAL A 247 17.67 -16.25 8.39
C VAL A 247 18.62 -17.01 9.32
N ARG A 248 19.08 -16.39 10.41
CA ARG A 248 19.90 -17.07 11.42
C ARG A 248 19.05 -18.09 12.18
N ASP A 249 19.65 -19.21 12.57
CA ASP A 249 18.95 -20.33 13.20
C ASP A 249 18.24 -19.89 14.50
N GLY A 250 18.87 -19.02 15.28
CA GLY A 250 18.29 -18.44 16.50
C GLY A 250 17.23 -17.35 16.25
N ASP A 251 17.27 -16.65 15.11
CA ASP A 251 16.18 -15.74 14.74
C ASP A 251 14.94 -16.55 14.29
N PHE A 252 15.16 -17.66 13.59
CA PHE A 252 14.08 -18.57 13.20
C PHE A 252 13.43 -19.25 14.40
N ASP A 253 14.21 -19.75 15.36
CA ASP A 253 13.68 -20.39 16.58
C ASP A 253 12.86 -19.40 17.43
N GLY A 254 13.35 -18.16 17.58
CA GLY A 254 12.63 -17.06 18.24
C GLY A 254 11.31 -16.68 17.53
N HIS A 255 11.28 -16.69 16.19
CA HIS A 255 10.06 -16.48 15.40
C HIS A 255 9.10 -17.67 15.51
N TYR A 256 9.56 -18.88 15.20
CA TYR A 256 8.70 -20.04 14.96
C TYR A 256 8.32 -20.76 16.26
N THR A 257 9.29 -21.20 17.04
CA THR A 257 9.06 -21.95 18.27
C THR A 257 8.46 -21.04 19.34
N HIS A 258 9.07 -19.88 19.57
CA HIS A 258 8.68 -18.99 20.66
C HIS A 258 7.46 -18.12 20.30
N PHE A 259 7.52 -17.26 19.28
CA PHE A 259 6.37 -16.38 18.98
C PHE A 259 5.21 -17.14 18.31
N CYS A 260 5.46 -17.86 17.21
CA CYS A 260 4.39 -18.48 16.42
C CYS A 260 3.73 -19.66 17.15
N LYS A 261 4.48 -20.62 17.68
CA LYS A 261 3.93 -21.83 18.31
C LYS A 261 3.55 -21.66 19.78
N THR A 262 4.19 -20.77 20.54
CA THR A 262 3.86 -20.57 21.97
C THR A 262 2.88 -19.42 22.21
N ILE A 263 2.76 -18.43 21.32
CA ILE A 263 1.88 -17.25 21.50
C ILE A 263 0.75 -17.22 20.46
N LEU A 264 1.07 -17.11 19.17
CA LEU A 264 0.02 -16.97 18.14
C LEU A 264 -0.87 -18.21 18.04
N TRP A 265 -0.30 -19.40 17.95
CA TRP A 265 -1.05 -20.65 17.74
C TRP A 265 -2.08 -20.92 18.85
N PRO A 266 -1.74 -20.88 20.17
CA PRO A 266 -2.74 -21.07 21.22
C PRO A 266 -3.83 -20.00 21.20
N VAL A 267 -3.45 -18.72 21.08
CA VAL A 267 -4.42 -17.59 21.13
C VAL A 267 -5.41 -17.65 19.96
N PHE A 268 -4.97 -17.94 18.74
CA PHE A 268 -5.85 -18.06 17.57
C PHE A 268 -6.81 -19.27 17.70
N HIS A 269 -6.43 -20.29 18.48
CA HIS A 269 -7.25 -21.45 18.81
C HIS A 269 -7.92 -21.38 20.20
N TYR A 270 -8.09 -20.17 20.76
CA TYR A 270 -8.82 -19.89 22.01
C TYR A 270 -8.20 -20.51 23.29
N GLN A 271 -6.92 -20.88 23.22
CA GLN A 271 -6.14 -21.35 24.37
C GLN A 271 -5.29 -20.19 24.89
N ILE A 272 -5.86 -19.42 25.81
CA ILE A 272 -5.15 -18.36 26.52
C ILE A 272 -4.26 -19.03 27.58
N PRO A 273 -2.92 -18.84 27.56
CA PRO A 273 -2.06 -19.47 28.55
C PRO A 273 -2.29 -18.92 29.97
N ASP A 274 -2.67 -19.79 30.91
CA ASP A 274 -2.93 -19.42 32.31
C ASP A 274 -1.72 -18.82 33.06
N ASN A 275 -0.51 -19.01 32.52
CA ASN A 275 0.74 -18.73 33.24
C ASN A 275 1.44 -17.47 32.67
N PRO A 276 1.48 -16.34 33.40
CA PRO A 276 1.98 -15.06 32.89
C PRO A 276 3.51 -14.98 32.85
N LYS A 277 4.13 -15.80 31.98
CA LYS A 277 5.44 -15.47 31.40
C LYS A 277 5.33 -14.37 30.33
N SER A 278 4.09 -14.01 29.96
CA SER A 278 3.72 -13.43 28.66
C SER A 278 4.51 -12.19 28.30
N LYS A 279 4.31 -11.03 28.94
CA LYS A 279 4.80 -9.77 28.35
C LYS A 279 6.31 -9.74 28.11
N ALA A 280 7.15 -10.09 29.10
CA ALA A 280 8.61 -10.05 28.90
C ALA A 280 9.14 -11.08 27.90
N TYR A 281 8.44 -12.21 27.74
CA TYR A 281 8.78 -13.26 26.77
C TYR A 281 8.24 -12.92 25.35
N GLU A 282 7.07 -12.31 25.27
CA GLU A 282 6.44 -11.76 24.06
C GLU A 282 7.26 -10.59 23.52
N ASP A 283 7.61 -9.60 24.35
CA ASP A 283 8.45 -8.45 23.97
C ASP A 283 9.83 -8.93 23.41
N HIS A 284 10.42 -9.99 23.98
CA HIS A 284 11.67 -10.57 23.51
C HIS A 284 11.52 -11.40 22.22
N SER A 285 10.44 -12.19 22.09
CA SER A 285 10.21 -13.05 20.91
C SER A 285 9.66 -12.28 19.70
N TRP A 286 8.92 -11.19 19.93
CA TRP A 286 8.39 -10.29 18.91
C TRP A 286 9.46 -9.70 17.99
N ILE A 287 10.63 -9.35 18.53
CA ILE A 287 11.75 -8.79 17.75
C ILE A 287 12.18 -9.76 16.64
N TYR A 288 12.25 -11.06 16.95
CA TYR A 288 12.57 -12.10 15.97
C TYR A 288 11.42 -12.31 14.98
N TYR A 289 10.17 -12.23 15.44
CA TYR A 289 9.01 -12.32 14.55
C TYR A 289 9.02 -11.21 13.47
N VAL A 290 9.22 -9.96 13.89
CA VAL A 290 9.39 -8.79 13.01
C VAL A 290 10.57 -8.99 12.07
N LYS A 291 11.72 -9.44 12.58
CA LYS A 291 12.94 -9.59 11.78
C LYS A 291 12.78 -10.61 10.65
N VAL A 292 12.22 -11.79 10.93
CA VAL A 292 11.99 -12.82 9.90
C VAL A 292 10.97 -12.33 8.86
N ASN A 293 9.87 -11.68 9.29
CA ASN A 293 8.91 -11.06 8.37
C ASN A 293 9.58 -10.01 7.47
N GLN A 294 10.52 -9.20 8.00
CA GLN A 294 11.24 -8.20 7.24
C GLN A 294 12.16 -8.82 6.18
N GLU A 295 12.84 -9.93 6.46
CA GLU A 295 13.68 -10.60 5.45
C GLU A 295 12.85 -11.22 4.31
N PHE A 296 11.65 -11.75 4.63
CA PHE A 296 10.68 -12.15 3.60
C PHE A 296 10.28 -10.97 2.70
N ALA A 297 9.86 -9.84 3.30
CA ALA A 297 9.50 -8.64 2.54
C ALA A 297 10.68 -8.11 1.70
N ASN A 298 11.90 -8.14 2.24
CA ASN A 298 13.12 -7.74 1.54
C ASN A 298 13.44 -8.65 0.33
N ARG A 299 13.32 -9.99 0.46
CA ARG A 299 13.64 -10.91 -0.64
C ARG A 299 12.65 -10.78 -1.79
N ILE A 300 11.35 -10.64 -1.48
CA ILE A 300 10.30 -10.42 -2.48
C ILE A 300 10.49 -9.06 -3.18
N ALA A 301 10.71 -7.98 -2.42
CA ALA A 301 10.84 -6.63 -2.98
C ALA A 301 12.08 -6.44 -3.89
N ARG A 302 13.09 -7.30 -3.80
CA ARG A 302 14.26 -7.30 -4.69
C ARG A 302 14.01 -7.94 -6.05
N THR A 303 13.05 -8.86 -6.17
CA THR A 303 12.79 -9.64 -7.38
C THR A 303 11.48 -9.25 -8.09
N TRP A 304 10.49 -8.76 -7.33
CA TRP A 304 9.18 -8.35 -7.85
C TRP A 304 9.27 -7.32 -8.98
N LYS A 305 8.47 -7.50 -10.03
CA LYS A 305 8.32 -6.56 -11.15
C LYS A 305 6.88 -6.04 -11.20
N ARG A 306 6.71 -4.84 -11.75
CA ARG A 306 5.38 -4.22 -11.88
C ARG A 306 4.47 -5.10 -12.74
N GLY A 307 3.35 -5.51 -12.15
CA GLY A 307 2.39 -6.44 -12.76
C GLY A 307 2.40 -7.84 -12.14
N ASP A 308 3.39 -8.19 -11.32
CA ASP A 308 3.41 -9.48 -10.60
C ASP A 308 2.52 -9.45 -9.34
N SER A 309 1.91 -10.59 -9.00
CA SER A 309 1.10 -10.76 -7.78
C SER A 309 1.92 -11.33 -6.63
N ILE A 310 1.55 -10.99 -5.39
CA ILE A 310 2.17 -11.55 -4.18
C ILE A 310 1.08 -12.16 -3.29
N TRP A 311 1.21 -13.44 -2.96
CA TRP A 311 0.31 -14.19 -2.09
C TRP A 311 1.04 -14.55 -0.81
N VAL A 312 0.66 -13.94 0.31
CA VAL A 312 1.24 -14.20 1.63
C VAL A 312 0.36 -15.19 2.38
N GLN A 313 0.97 -16.26 2.89
CA GLN A 313 0.25 -17.40 3.46
C GLN A 313 0.54 -17.55 4.97
N ASP A 314 -0.56 -17.60 5.73
CA ASP A 314 -0.64 -18.02 7.13
C ASP A 314 -0.05 -17.09 8.22
N TYR A 315 -0.35 -17.42 9.48
CA TYR A 315 -0.04 -16.63 10.68
C TYR A 315 1.46 -16.39 10.96
N HIS A 316 2.34 -17.08 10.25
CA HIS A 316 3.79 -16.89 10.33
C HIS A 316 4.25 -15.56 9.72
N LEU A 317 3.48 -15.02 8.76
CA LEU A 317 3.87 -13.90 7.89
C LEU A 317 2.90 -12.71 7.96
N LEU A 318 2.21 -12.50 9.10
CA LEU A 318 1.16 -11.48 9.26
C LEU A 318 1.64 -10.04 8.99
N LEU A 319 2.94 -9.75 9.11
CA LEU A 319 3.48 -8.41 8.89
C LEU A 319 3.95 -8.17 7.45
N VAL A 320 4.19 -9.24 6.69
CA VAL A 320 4.72 -9.16 5.32
C VAL A 320 3.85 -8.28 4.39
N PRO A 321 2.50 -8.34 4.39
CA PRO A 321 1.70 -7.49 3.50
C PRO A 321 1.91 -5.99 3.77
N GLY A 322 1.91 -5.59 5.04
CA GLY A 322 2.14 -4.20 5.47
C GLY A 322 3.58 -3.72 5.25
N MET A 323 4.57 -4.61 5.38
CA MET A 323 5.96 -4.31 5.03
C MET A 323 6.14 -4.16 3.52
N LEU A 324 5.53 -5.05 2.72
CA LEU A 324 5.56 -4.99 1.26
C LEU A 324 4.87 -3.74 0.73
N ARG A 325 3.68 -3.37 1.22
CA ARG A 325 2.97 -2.15 0.78
C ARG A 325 3.81 -0.87 0.95
N LYS A 326 4.67 -0.81 1.97
CA LYS A 326 5.59 0.32 2.22
C LYS A 326 6.77 0.35 1.24
N LEU A 327 7.22 -0.80 0.75
CA LEU A 327 8.31 -0.93 -0.23
C LEU A 327 7.80 -0.84 -1.68
N LEU A 328 6.59 -1.35 -1.92
CA LEU A 328 5.94 -1.54 -3.21
C LEU A 328 4.47 -1.04 -3.12
N PRO A 329 4.22 0.28 -3.23
CA PRO A 329 2.86 0.83 -3.18
C PRO A 329 1.93 0.22 -4.25
N ASP A 330 2.46 0.00 -5.46
CA ASP A 330 1.77 -0.55 -6.64
C ASP A 330 1.70 -2.10 -6.67
N ALA A 331 1.99 -2.81 -5.56
CA ALA A 331 1.96 -4.27 -5.57
C ALA A 331 0.54 -4.85 -5.37
N GLN A 332 0.16 -5.81 -6.20
CA GLN A 332 -1.02 -6.62 -5.96
C GLN A 332 -0.72 -7.67 -4.88
N ILE A 333 -1.30 -7.52 -3.69
CA ILE A 333 -1.02 -8.35 -2.53
C ILE A 333 -2.31 -9.03 -2.04
N GLY A 334 -2.34 -10.37 -2.09
CA GLY A 334 -3.31 -11.19 -1.39
C GLY A 334 -2.71 -11.77 -0.12
N PHE A 335 -3.48 -11.84 0.96
CA PHE A 335 -3.13 -12.57 2.18
C PHE A 335 -4.21 -13.61 2.47
N PHE A 336 -3.82 -14.82 2.88
CA PHE A 336 -4.77 -15.87 3.28
C PHE A 336 -4.36 -16.54 4.60
N LEU A 337 -5.31 -16.66 5.53
CA LEU A 337 -5.10 -17.32 6.83
C LEU A 337 -5.67 -18.74 6.79
N HIS A 338 -4.82 -19.75 6.98
CA HIS A 338 -5.26 -21.15 6.97
C HIS A 338 -5.85 -21.60 8.31
N ILE A 339 -5.38 -21.04 9.42
CA ILE A 339 -5.87 -21.30 10.78
C ILE A 339 -7.14 -20.49 11.11
N ALA A 340 -7.75 -20.75 12.26
CA ALA A 340 -8.91 -19.99 12.74
C ALA A 340 -8.53 -18.54 13.09
N PHE A 341 -9.46 -17.59 12.98
CA PHE A 341 -9.28 -16.22 13.49
C PHE A 341 -10.11 -16.00 14.77
N PRO A 342 -9.50 -15.53 15.87
CA PRO A 342 -10.17 -15.41 17.16
C PRO A 342 -11.05 -14.15 17.24
N SER A 343 -12.01 -14.16 18.17
CA SER A 343 -12.86 -12.99 18.43
C SER A 343 -12.04 -11.81 18.96
N SER A 344 -12.61 -10.61 18.86
CA SER A 344 -11.99 -9.36 19.34
C SER A 344 -11.66 -9.37 20.85
N GLU A 345 -12.23 -10.28 21.63
CA GLU A 345 -11.91 -10.42 23.05
C GLU A 345 -10.61 -11.19 23.27
N VAL A 346 -10.47 -12.34 22.60
CA VAL A 346 -9.28 -13.18 22.67
C VAL A 346 -8.10 -12.53 21.94
N PHE A 347 -8.33 -11.87 20.80
CA PHE A 347 -7.28 -11.16 20.07
C PHE A 347 -6.69 -9.97 20.87
N ARG A 348 -7.48 -9.35 21.76
CA ARG A 348 -7.00 -8.28 22.65
C ARG A 348 -5.96 -8.74 23.67
N CYS A 349 -5.85 -10.05 23.94
CA CYS A 349 -4.83 -10.61 24.82
C CYS A 349 -3.40 -10.48 24.25
N LEU A 350 -3.24 -10.34 22.92
CA LEU A 350 -1.95 -10.10 22.29
C LEU A 350 -1.47 -8.67 22.58
N ALA A 351 -0.19 -8.51 22.91
CA ALA A 351 0.42 -7.19 23.08
C ALA A 351 0.59 -6.43 21.74
N PRO A 352 1.21 -7.00 20.68
CA PRO A 352 1.42 -6.33 19.39
C PRO A 352 0.18 -6.40 18.46
N ARG A 353 -1.02 -6.35 19.06
CA ARG A 353 -2.29 -6.54 18.34
C ARG A 353 -2.56 -5.47 17.27
N LYS A 354 -2.09 -4.23 17.45
CA LYS A 354 -2.28 -3.17 16.45
C LYS A 354 -1.40 -3.44 15.23
N GLU A 355 -0.14 -3.80 15.49
CA GLU A 355 0.91 -4.09 14.53
C GLU A 355 0.57 -5.30 13.66
N LEU A 356 0.04 -6.37 14.27
CA LEU A 356 -0.43 -7.56 13.55
C LEU A 356 -1.57 -7.23 12.57
N LEU A 357 -2.59 -6.48 13.02
CA LEU A 357 -3.71 -6.10 12.16
C LEU A 357 -3.27 -5.13 11.04
N GLN A 358 -2.46 -4.13 11.36
CA GLN A 358 -1.87 -3.21 10.36
C GLN A 358 -0.97 -3.94 9.36
N GLY A 359 -0.28 -5.00 9.81
CA GLY A 359 0.46 -5.92 8.96
C GLY A 359 -0.43 -6.60 7.93
N MET A 360 -1.52 -7.25 8.37
CA MET A 360 -2.49 -7.92 7.50
C MET A 360 -3.14 -6.94 6.52
N LEU A 361 -3.52 -5.75 7.00
CA LEU A 361 -4.17 -4.70 6.23
C LEU A 361 -3.34 -4.17 5.06
N GLY A 362 -2.03 -4.46 4.95
CA GLY A 362 -1.24 -4.12 3.75
C GLY A 362 -1.70 -4.83 2.47
N ALA A 363 -2.43 -5.93 2.59
CA ALA A 363 -3.04 -6.65 1.47
C ALA A 363 -4.19 -5.84 0.83
N ASN A 364 -4.53 -6.20 -0.42
CA ASN A 364 -5.72 -5.74 -1.12
C ASN A 364 -6.92 -6.65 -0.83
N LEU A 365 -6.66 -7.96 -0.74
CA LEU A 365 -7.62 -9.00 -0.38
C LEU A 365 -7.08 -9.82 0.79
N ILE A 366 -7.90 -9.98 1.83
CA ILE A 366 -7.65 -10.83 2.99
C ILE A 366 -8.65 -11.99 2.95
N GLY A 367 -8.16 -13.22 2.82
CA GLY A 367 -8.96 -14.42 2.75
C GLY A 367 -8.93 -15.24 4.05
N PHE A 368 -10.10 -15.77 4.42
CA PHE A 368 -10.27 -16.70 5.55
C PHE A 368 -11.02 -17.97 5.10
N GLN A 369 -10.99 -18.99 5.96
CA GLN A 369 -11.68 -20.25 5.72
C GLN A 369 -13.22 -20.16 5.84
N THR A 370 -13.75 -19.27 6.70
CA THR A 370 -15.18 -19.19 7.03
C THR A 370 -15.68 -17.75 7.18
N ASP A 371 -16.99 -17.53 7.08
CA ASP A 371 -17.65 -16.24 7.35
C ASP A 371 -17.55 -15.82 8.83
N GLU A 372 -17.38 -16.76 9.75
CA GLU A 372 -17.15 -16.47 11.18
C GLU A 372 -15.83 -15.73 11.36
N TYR A 373 -14.75 -16.24 10.75
CA TYR A 373 -13.42 -15.64 10.85
C TYR A 373 -13.33 -14.30 10.12
N CYS A 374 -14.06 -14.14 9.00
CA CYS A 374 -14.22 -12.84 8.34
C CYS A 374 -14.84 -11.81 9.30
N ARG A 375 -15.99 -12.13 9.92
CA ARG A 375 -16.67 -11.24 10.88
C ARG A 375 -15.82 -10.94 12.10
N HIS A 376 -15.12 -11.94 12.66
CA HIS A 376 -14.20 -11.72 13.77
C HIS A 376 -13.07 -10.76 13.40
N PHE A 377 -12.46 -10.89 12.22
CA PHE A 377 -11.41 -9.99 11.75
C PHE A 377 -11.92 -8.56 11.55
N LEU A 378 -13.07 -8.39 10.89
CA LEU A 378 -13.73 -7.10 10.67
C LEU A 378 -14.04 -6.39 11.99
N GLN A 379 -14.70 -7.08 12.93
CA GLN A 379 -15.03 -6.55 14.26
C GLN A 379 -13.77 -6.23 15.08
N THR A 380 -12.73 -7.06 14.97
CA THR A 380 -11.44 -6.86 15.66
C THR A 380 -10.71 -5.64 15.15
N CYS A 381 -10.67 -5.43 13.83
CA CYS A 381 -10.10 -4.21 13.23
C CYS A 381 -10.88 -2.97 13.66
N SER A 382 -12.21 -2.98 13.58
CA SER A 382 -13.03 -1.83 13.99
C SER A 382 -12.84 -1.47 15.46
N ARG A 383 -12.85 -2.46 16.37
CA ARG A 383 -12.69 -2.23 17.82
C ARG A 383 -11.27 -1.83 18.27
N ILE A 384 -10.23 -2.22 17.54
CA ILE A 384 -8.81 -2.01 17.95
C ILE A 384 -8.14 -0.86 17.20
N LEU A 385 -8.51 -0.66 15.93
CA LEU A 385 -7.94 0.37 15.04
C LEU A 385 -8.90 1.56 14.80
N ASN A 386 -10.13 1.52 15.32
CA ASN A 386 -11.17 2.54 15.11
C ASN A 386 -11.48 2.81 13.63
N VAL A 387 -11.46 1.76 12.81
CA VAL A 387 -11.80 1.80 11.38
C VAL A 387 -13.24 1.36 11.14
N GLU A 388 -13.82 1.87 10.05
CA GLU A 388 -15.14 1.46 9.58
C GLU A 388 -15.07 0.06 8.96
N ALA A 389 -15.95 -0.84 9.42
CA ALA A 389 -16.04 -2.22 8.95
C ALA A 389 -17.38 -2.44 8.26
N THR A 390 -17.30 -2.83 6.98
CA THR A 390 -18.45 -3.20 6.15
C THR A 390 -18.46 -4.73 5.94
N ASN A 391 -19.54 -5.27 5.39
CA ASN A 391 -19.63 -6.71 5.10
C ASN A 391 -18.58 -7.18 4.06
N ASP A 392 -18.14 -6.31 3.15
CA ASP A 392 -17.19 -6.64 2.07
C ASP A 392 -15.72 -6.39 2.44
N GLY A 393 -15.44 -5.72 3.56
CA GLY A 393 -14.10 -5.26 3.90
C GLY A 393 -14.03 -4.06 4.84
N LEU A 394 -12.81 -3.52 4.99
CA LEU A 394 -12.48 -2.41 5.88
C LEU A 394 -12.17 -1.14 5.08
N GLN A 395 -12.79 -0.03 5.45
CA GLN A 395 -12.55 1.27 4.84
C GLN A 395 -11.43 1.99 5.62
N LEU A 396 -10.26 2.12 5.00
CA LEU A 396 -9.14 2.92 5.52
C LEU A 396 -9.21 4.35 4.94
N GLU A 397 -8.30 5.22 5.35
CA GLU A 397 -8.20 6.60 4.82
C GLU A 397 -7.73 6.66 3.36
N ASP A 398 -6.81 5.77 3.00
CA ASP A 398 -6.11 5.72 1.71
C ASP A 398 -6.77 4.77 0.71
N ARG A 399 -7.41 3.69 1.19
CA ARG A 399 -7.98 2.60 0.37
C ARG A 399 -9.02 1.77 1.11
N PHE A 400 -9.73 0.93 0.36
CA PHE A 400 -10.56 -0.15 0.89
C PHE A 400 -9.76 -1.46 0.92
N VAL A 401 -9.95 -2.31 1.93
CA VAL A 401 -9.31 -3.64 2.01
C VAL A 401 -10.40 -4.70 2.05
N ASN A 402 -10.51 -5.49 0.98
CA ASN A 402 -11.55 -6.50 0.86
C ASN A 402 -11.25 -7.72 1.76
N VAL A 403 -12.31 -8.25 2.37
CA VAL A 403 -12.25 -9.46 3.20
C VAL A 403 -13.22 -10.49 2.63
N GLY A 404 -12.81 -11.76 2.52
CA GLY A 404 -13.67 -12.80 1.93
C GLY A 404 -13.39 -14.21 2.44
N LYS A 405 -14.39 -15.08 2.29
CA LYS A 405 -14.26 -16.52 2.56
C LYS A 405 -13.81 -17.29 1.32
N PHE A 406 -12.77 -18.11 1.46
CA PHE A 406 -12.29 -19.05 0.45
C PHE A 406 -11.90 -20.35 1.16
N PRO A 407 -12.86 -21.25 1.44
CA PRO A 407 -12.56 -22.52 2.10
C PRO A 407 -11.64 -23.36 1.21
N ILE A 408 -10.47 -23.74 1.74
CA ILE A 408 -9.56 -24.65 1.03
C ILE A 408 -10.07 -26.09 1.14
N GLY A 409 -9.93 -26.89 0.07
CA GLY A 409 -10.27 -28.31 0.07
C GLY A 409 -9.13 -29.18 -0.42
N ILE A 410 -9.48 -30.25 -1.14
CA ILE A 410 -8.56 -31.29 -1.64
C ILE A 410 -8.46 -31.25 -3.18
N ASP A 411 -7.56 -32.05 -3.74
CA ASP A 411 -7.37 -32.25 -5.19
C ASP A 411 -7.92 -33.63 -5.64
N PRO A 412 -9.20 -33.73 -6.07
CA PRO A 412 -9.83 -35.00 -6.44
C PRO A 412 -9.04 -35.80 -7.48
N THR A 413 -8.42 -35.12 -8.45
CA THR A 413 -7.71 -35.75 -9.57
C THR A 413 -6.49 -36.51 -9.08
N SER A 414 -5.63 -35.89 -8.26
CA SER A 414 -4.50 -36.57 -7.62
C SER A 414 -4.95 -37.67 -6.65
N TRP A 415 -6.07 -37.46 -5.95
CA TRP A 415 -6.61 -38.45 -5.01
C TRP A 415 -7.06 -39.75 -5.72
N ASP A 416 -7.84 -39.68 -6.81
CA ASP A 416 -8.24 -40.91 -7.52
C ASP A 416 -7.05 -41.61 -8.19
N GLN A 417 -6.08 -40.86 -8.74
CA GLN A 417 -4.84 -41.45 -9.26
C GLN A 417 -4.08 -42.23 -8.19
N ARG A 418 -3.93 -41.69 -6.97
CA ARG A 418 -3.21 -42.39 -5.89
C ARG A 418 -3.98 -43.61 -5.38
N ARG A 419 -5.32 -43.53 -5.30
CA ARG A 419 -6.18 -44.64 -4.85
C ARG A 419 -6.13 -45.86 -5.78
N GLN A 420 -5.78 -45.68 -7.06
CA GLN A 420 -5.61 -46.77 -8.04
C GLN A 420 -4.31 -47.58 -7.87
N ALA A 421 -3.38 -47.15 -7.02
CA ALA A 421 -2.07 -47.78 -6.92
C ALA A 421 -2.11 -49.12 -6.16
N ALA A 422 -1.34 -50.10 -6.64
CA ALA A 422 -1.36 -51.48 -6.14
C ALA A 422 -0.90 -51.62 -4.68
N ASP A 423 -0.09 -50.67 -4.18
CA ASP A 423 0.30 -50.61 -2.76
C ASP A 423 -0.91 -50.26 -1.86
N VAL A 424 -1.84 -49.42 -2.33
CA VAL A 424 -3.07 -49.06 -1.60
C VAL A 424 -4.05 -50.24 -1.57
N ASP A 425 -4.29 -50.90 -2.69
CA ASP A 425 -5.17 -52.08 -2.80
C ASP A 425 -4.74 -53.24 -1.88
N LEU A 426 -3.43 -53.47 -1.76
CA LEU A 426 -2.88 -54.44 -0.80
C LEU A 426 -3.22 -54.09 0.65
N TRP A 427 -3.07 -52.81 1.05
CA TRP A 427 -3.40 -52.35 2.40
C TRP A 427 -4.91 -52.37 2.68
N ILE A 428 -5.76 -52.07 1.69
CA ILE A 428 -7.22 -52.20 1.81
C ILE A 428 -7.58 -53.64 2.17
N LYS A 429 -7.06 -54.63 1.41
CA LYS A 429 -7.30 -56.05 1.66
C LYS A 429 -6.84 -56.48 3.06
N LEU A 430 -5.61 -56.13 3.44
CA LEU A 430 -5.05 -56.49 4.76
C LEU A 430 -5.87 -55.93 5.93
N ILE A 431 -6.33 -54.68 5.85
CA ILE A 431 -7.13 -54.06 6.92
C ILE A 431 -8.56 -54.62 6.92
N SER A 432 -9.19 -54.81 5.75
CA SER A 432 -10.53 -55.40 5.63
C SER A 432 -10.59 -56.86 6.10
N GLU A 433 -9.54 -57.67 5.87
CA GLU A 433 -9.41 -59.03 6.40
C GLU A 433 -9.22 -59.02 7.92
N ARG A 434 -8.32 -58.17 8.46
CA ARG A 434 -8.03 -58.14 9.91
C ARG A 434 -9.23 -57.69 10.76
N TYR A 435 -10.10 -56.85 10.22
CA TYR A 435 -11.26 -56.29 10.91
C TYR A 435 -12.60 -56.75 10.30
N GLU A 436 -12.63 -57.94 9.69
CA GLU A 436 -13.87 -58.51 9.16
C GLU A 436 -14.93 -58.66 10.27
N GLY A 437 -16.17 -58.27 9.95
CA GLY A 437 -17.29 -58.25 10.89
C GLY A 437 -17.23 -57.15 11.97
N LYS A 438 -16.23 -56.26 11.96
CA LYS A 438 -16.14 -55.12 12.89
C LYS A 438 -16.45 -53.79 12.20
N ARG A 439 -17.05 -52.87 12.94
CA ARG A 439 -17.19 -51.44 12.57
C ARG A 439 -15.91 -50.70 12.93
N LEU A 440 -15.40 -49.91 11.99
CA LEU A 440 -14.19 -49.12 12.16
C LEU A 440 -14.53 -47.63 12.28
N ILE A 441 -14.19 -47.04 13.42
CA ILE A 441 -14.11 -45.59 13.58
C ILE A 441 -12.65 -45.22 13.40
N VAL A 442 -12.35 -44.30 12.47
CA VAL A 442 -10.99 -43.83 12.22
C VAL A 442 -10.86 -42.39 12.67
N SER A 443 -9.69 -42.07 13.20
CA SER A 443 -9.29 -40.70 13.50
C SER A 443 -7.78 -40.52 13.38
N ARG A 444 -7.35 -39.37 12.88
CA ARG A 444 -5.94 -38.99 12.71
C ARG A 444 -5.77 -37.56 13.19
N ASP A 445 -4.93 -37.35 14.20
CA ASP A 445 -4.74 -36.05 14.80
C ASP A 445 -3.30 -35.88 15.31
N LYS A 446 -2.90 -34.62 15.47
CA LYS A 446 -1.66 -34.24 16.16
C LYS A 446 -1.91 -34.24 17.66
N ILE A 447 -0.94 -34.69 18.46
CA ILE A 447 -1.02 -34.60 19.93
C ILE A 447 -0.84 -33.13 20.31
N ASP A 448 -1.94 -32.40 20.31
CA ASP A 448 -2.07 -30.98 20.60
C ASP A 448 -3.37 -30.76 21.39
N GLN A 449 -3.36 -29.82 22.34
CA GLN A 449 -4.52 -29.47 23.15
C GLN A 449 -5.70 -29.07 22.25
N VAL A 450 -5.42 -28.41 21.12
CA VAL A 450 -6.42 -27.94 20.15
C VAL A 450 -7.17 -29.08 19.47
N ARG A 451 -6.55 -30.25 19.28
CA ARG A 451 -7.13 -31.37 18.49
C ARG A 451 -8.16 -32.21 19.26
N GLY A 452 -8.31 -32.00 20.56
CA GLY A 452 -9.40 -32.61 21.33
C GLY A 452 -9.37 -34.14 21.42
N ILE A 453 -8.21 -34.79 21.26
CA ILE A 453 -8.06 -36.25 21.37
C ILE A 453 -8.60 -36.76 22.73
N ARG A 454 -8.30 -36.04 23.82
CA ARG A 454 -8.80 -36.36 25.16
C ARG A 454 -10.33 -36.45 25.19
N GLN A 455 -11.01 -35.44 24.65
CA GLN A 455 -12.47 -35.38 24.56
C GLN A 455 -13.04 -36.53 23.71
N LYS A 456 -12.37 -36.88 22.60
CA LYS A 456 -12.72 -38.02 21.74
C LYS A 456 -12.71 -39.34 22.51
N LEU A 457 -11.62 -39.63 23.22
CA LEU A 457 -11.47 -40.88 23.97
C LEU A 457 -12.48 -40.99 25.11
N LEU A 458 -12.73 -39.90 25.85
CA LEU A 458 -13.76 -39.86 26.90
C LEU A 458 -15.18 -40.09 26.34
N SER A 459 -15.47 -39.54 25.15
CA SER A 459 -16.75 -39.75 24.46
C SER A 459 -16.90 -41.20 23.99
N TYR A 460 -15.83 -41.81 23.49
CA TYR A 460 -15.81 -43.22 23.08
C TYR A 460 -15.95 -44.17 24.28
N GLU A 461 -15.29 -43.86 25.41
CA GLU A 461 -15.47 -44.57 26.67
C GLU A 461 -16.94 -44.50 27.15
N LEU A 462 -17.57 -43.32 27.08
CA LEU A 462 -18.98 -43.17 27.43
C LEU A 462 -19.87 -43.97 26.48
N PHE A 463 -19.63 -43.93 25.17
CA PHE A 463 -20.36 -44.72 24.17
C PHE A 463 -20.31 -46.23 24.46
N LEU A 464 -19.13 -46.81 24.72
CA LEU A 464 -18.98 -48.22 25.07
C LEU A 464 -19.71 -48.59 26.37
N ASN A 465 -19.79 -47.66 27.33
CA ASN A 465 -20.52 -47.87 28.57
C ASN A 465 -22.05 -47.80 28.36
N THR A 466 -22.54 -46.82 27.61
CA THR A 466 -23.97 -46.55 27.35
C THR A 466 -24.62 -47.55 26.39
N TYR A 467 -23.89 -48.08 25.40
CA TYR A 467 -24.40 -49.00 24.38
C TYR A 467 -23.64 -50.35 24.39
N PRO A 468 -24.00 -51.30 25.30
CA PRO A 468 -23.30 -52.57 25.45
C PRO A 468 -23.22 -53.42 24.18
N GLU A 469 -24.20 -53.30 23.28
CA GLU A 469 -24.31 -54.04 22.02
C GLU A 469 -23.13 -53.79 21.06
N TRP A 470 -22.49 -52.62 21.15
CA TRP A 470 -21.36 -52.24 20.31
C TRP A 470 -20.01 -52.70 20.87
N ARG A 471 -19.91 -53.09 22.14
CA ARG A 471 -18.63 -53.34 22.86
C ARG A 471 -17.70 -54.33 22.20
N ASP A 472 -18.23 -55.36 21.54
CA ASP A 472 -17.47 -56.38 20.82
C ASP A 472 -17.48 -56.19 19.30
N GLN A 473 -18.19 -55.16 18.80
CA GLN A 473 -18.43 -54.95 17.37
C GLN A 473 -17.66 -53.76 16.78
N VAL A 474 -17.20 -52.82 17.60
CA VAL A 474 -16.60 -51.54 17.16
C VAL A 474 -15.12 -51.43 17.55
N VAL A 475 -14.30 -50.87 16.66
CA VAL A 475 -12.90 -50.53 16.93
C VAL A 475 -12.66 -49.07 16.56
N LEU A 476 -12.16 -48.28 17.51
CA LEU A 476 -11.61 -46.95 17.26
C LEU A 476 -10.11 -47.09 16.96
N ILE A 477 -9.69 -46.66 15.77
CA ILE A 477 -8.29 -46.55 15.38
C ILE A 477 -7.93 -45.06 15.44
N GLN A 478 -7.21 -44.66 16.49
CA GLN A 478 -6.70 -43.29 16.67
C GLN A 478 -5.22 -43.27 16.32
N VAL A 479 -4.89 -42.63 15.20
CA VAL A 479 -3.52 -42.27 14.83
C VAL A 479 -3.17 -40.96 15.54
N ALA A 480 -2.15 -40.98 16.39
CA ALA A 480 -1.78 -39.88 17.27
C ALA A 480 -0.32 -39.49 17.01
N THR A 481 -0.15 -38.41 16.27
CA THR A 481 1.14 -38.02 15.69
C THR A 481 1.83 -37.01 16.60
N SER A 482 3.03 -37.32 17.08
CA SER A 482 3.72 -36.53 18.11
C SER A 482 4.60 -35.45 17.47
N THR A 483 4.30 -34.18 17.79
CA THR A 483 5.00 -33.02 17.19
C THR A 483 5.39 -31.93 18.20
N THR A 484 4.95 -32.02 19.46
CA THR A 484 5.14 -30.96 20.47
C THR A 484 5.62 -31.53 21.80
N GLU A 485 6.48 -30.79 22.50
CA GLU A 485 6.97 -31.11 23.84
C GLU A 485 5.87 -30.88 24.92
N GLN A 486 4.76 -31.62 24.83
CA GLN A 486 3.65 -31.57 25.79
C GLN A 486 3.48 -32.92 26.53
N PRO A 487 4.45 -33.32 27.38
CA PRO A 487 4.44 -34.63 28.04
C PRO A 487 3.24 -34.83 28.97
N GLU A 488 2.70 -33.75 29.57
CA GLU A 488 1.53 -33.81 30.46
C GLU A 488 0.24 -34.20 29.70
N LEU A 489 0.04 -33.64 28.50
CA LEU A 489 -1.08 -34.00 27.64
C LEU A 489 -0.94 -35.43 27.11
N GLU A 490 0.26 -35.81 26.67
CA GLU A 490 0.53 -37.16 26.16
C GLU A 490 0.29 -38.23 27.24
N ALA A 491 0.76 -37.99 28.48
CA ALA A 491 0.49 -38.86 29.63
C ALA A 491 -1.02 -38.99 29.87
N THR A 492 -1.73 -37.87 29.97
CA THR A 492 -3.19 -37.86 30.19
C THR A 492 -3.97 -38.63 29.12
N ILE A 493 -3.60 -38.48 27.84
CA ILE A 493 -4.22 -39.23 26.73
C ILE A 493 -3.88 -40.73 26.82
N SER A 494 -2.63 -41.07 27.16
CA SER A 494 -2.17 -42.44 27.30
C SER A 494 -2.92 -43.17 28.43
N ASP A 495 -3.10 -42.51 29.58
CA ASP A 495 -3.83 -43.06 30.73
C ASP A 495 -5.30 -43.36 30.39
N ILE A 496 -5.96 -42.48 29.63
CA ILE A 496 -7.34 -42.71 29.17
C ILE A 496 -7.39 -43.88 28.17
N ALA A 497 -6.44 -43.94 27.22
CA ALA A 497 -6.39 -45.03 26.24
C ALA A 497 -6.13 -46.39 26.92
N MET A 498 -5.23 -46.44 27.91
CA MET A 498 -5.00 -47.62 28.74
C MET A 498 -6.25 -48.01 29.53
N ARG A 499 -6.96 -47.04 30.13
CA ARG A 499 -8.20 -47.29 30.89
C ARG A 499 -9.27 -47.95 30.02
N ILE A 500 -9.56 -47.37 28.85
CA ILE A 500 -10.57 -47.90 27.90
C ILE A 500 -10.26 -49.35 27.54
N ASN A 501 -9.02 -49.64 27.14
CA ASN A 501 -8.62 -51.01 26.81
C ASN A 501 -8.65 -51.94 28.03
N SER A 502 -8.24 -51.50 29.22
CA SER A 502 -8.29 -52.33 30.44
C SER A 502 -9.71 -52.73 30.86
N THR A 503 -10.71 -51.88 30.57
CA THR A 503 -12.12 -52.11 30.94
C THR A 503 -12.89 -52.90 29.89
N HIS A 504 -12.57 -52.71 28.61
CA HIS A 504 -13.41 -53.21 27.50
C HIS A 504 -12.71 -54.19 26.54
N SER A 505 -11.40 -54.43 26.65
CA SER A 505 -10.73 -55.45 25.83
C SER A 505 -10.96 -56.87 26.35
N ASN A 506 -10.90 -57.84 25.45
CA ASN A 506 -10.87 -59.26 25.75
C ASN A 506 -9.92 -59.98 24.78
N LEU A 507 -9.76 -61.30 24.93
CA LEU A 507 -8.79 -62.09 24.16
C LEU A 507 -8.97 -62.00 22.63
N ALA A 508 -10.19 -61.74 22.16
CA ALA A 508 -10.53 -61.69 20.74
C ALA A 508 -10.85 -60.26 20.22
N HIS A 509 -10.87 -59.26 21.10
CA HIS A 509 -11.30 -57.91 20.75
C HIS A 509 -10.58 -56.82 21.54
N GLN A 510 -10.00 -55.87 20.81
CA GLN A 510 -9.43 -54.63 21.34
C GLN A 510 -10.26 -53.45 20.81
N PRO A 511 -11.00 -52.71 21.65
CA PRO A 511 -11.90 -51.66 21.19
C PRO A 511 -11.18 -50.36 20.83
N LEU A 512 -9.95 -50.11 21.32
CA LEU A 512 -9.15 -48.93 20.98
C LEU A 512 -7.74 -49.30 20.55
N VAL A 513 -7.39 -49.01 19.29
CA VAL A 513 -6.04 -49.10 18.76
C VAL A 513 -5.47 -47.68 18.70
N PHE A 514 -4.48 -47.39 19.56
CA PHE A 514 -3.90 -46.06 19.72
C PHE A 514 -2.45 -46.05 19.20
N LEU A 515 -2.25 -45.48 18.01
CA LEU A 515 -0.98 -45.54 17.28
C LEU A 515 -0.19 -44.24 17.46
N LYS A 516 0.87 -44.28 18.29
CA LYS A 516 1.84 -43.16 18.49
C LYS A 516 2.89 -43.07 17.38
N GLN A 517 2.49 -43.24 16.12
CA GLN A 517 3.39 -43.23 14.96
C GLN A 517 2.71 -42.61 13.74
N ASP A 518 3.52 -42.10 12.83
CA ASP A 518 3.06 -41.68 11.52
C ASP A 518 2.79 -42.92 10.64
N LEU A 519 1.71 -42.87 9.87
CA LEU A 519 1.40 -43.90 8.89
C LEU A 519 2.04 -43.57 7.54
N ALA A 520 2.45 -44.58 6.80
CA ALA A 520 2.80 -44.39 5.40
C ALA A 520 1.55 -44.03 4.60
N PHE A 521 1.66 -43.11 3.64
CA PHE A 521 0.53 -42.62 2.84
C PHE A 521 -0.40 -43.72 2.26
N PRO A 522 0.08 -44.90 1.78
CA PRO A 522 -0.81 -45.98 1.36
C PRO A 522 -1.66 -46.57 2.48
N GLN A 523 -1.10 -46.72 3.68
CA GLN A 523 -1.79 -47.21 4.86
C GLN A 523 -2.87 -46.22 5.30
N TYR A 524 -2.57 -44.92 5.24
CA TYR A 524 -3.54 -43.86 5.54
C TYR A 524 -4.72 -43.89 4.55
N LEU A 525 -4.45 -43.94 3.24
CA LEU A 525 -5.49 -44.05 2.20
C LEU A 525 -6.38 -45.28 2.37
N ALA A 526 -5.77 -46.44 2.62
CA ALA A 526 -6.50 -47.67 2.88
C ALA A 526 -7.37 -47.54 4.14
N LEU A 527 -6.82 -47.03 5.23
CA LEU A 527 -7.50 -46.88 6.52
C LEU A 527 -8.75 -45.99 6.41
N ILE A 528 -8.69 -44.84 5.73
CA ILE A 528 -9.86 -43.96 5.53
C ILE A 528 -10.87 -44.52 4.52
N SER A 529 -10.45 -45.40 3.61
CA SER A 529 -11.34 -46.06 2.65
C SER A 529 -12.16 -47.19 3.30
N VAL A 530 -11.59 -47.92 4.26
CA VAL A 530 -12.27 -49.04 4.96
C VAL A 530 -12.99 -48.63 6.25
N ALA A 531 -12.97 -47.35 6.60
CA ALA A 531 -13.64 -46.82 7.78
C ALA A 531 -15.17 -46.78 7.62
N ASP A 532 -15.91 -47.21 8.65
CA ASP A 532 -17.37 -47.06 8.72
C ASP A 532 -17.77 -45.65 9.20
N ALA A 533 -16.90 -44.99 9.98
CA ALA A 533 -17.04 -43.59 10.36
C ALA A 533 -15.67 -42.90 10.54
N LEU A 534 -15.63 -41.59 10.27
CA LEU A 534 -14.52 -40.71 10.68
C LEU A 534 -15.01 -39.82 11.83
N MET A 535 -14.20 -39.68 12.88
CA MET A 535 -14.53 -38.85 14.04
C MET A 535 -13.49 -37.75 14.26
N ILE A 536 -13.88 -36.49 14.14
CA ILE A 536 -13.03 -35.31 14.38
C ILE A 536 -13.62 -34.46 15.49
N THR A 537 -12.86 -34.26 16.57
CA THR A 537 -13.29 -33.51 17.76
C THR A 537 -12.37 -32.33 18.08
N SER A 538 -11.73 -31.74 17.05
CA SER A 538 -10.91 -30.52 17.21
C SER A 538 -11.71 -29.41 17.90
N LEU A 539 -11.13 -28.80 18.93
CA LEU A 539 -11.78 -27.80 19.78
C LEU A 539 -11.92 -26.45 19.07
N ARG A 540 -11.01 -26.16 18.13
CA ARG A 540 -11.06 -25.04 17.19
C ARG A 540 -10.12 -25.34 16.04
N GLU A 541 -10.52 -25.21 14.79
CA GLU A 541 -9.61 -25.42 13.65
C GLU A 541 -10.05 -24.63 12.42
N GLY A 542 -9.08 -24.04 11.71
CA GLY A 542 -9.34 -23.25 10.50
C GLY A 542 -10.04 -24.02 9.39
N MET A 543 -9.53 -25.21 9.04
CA MET A 543 -10.15 -26.17 8.12
C MET A 543 -9.57 -27.56 8.38
N ASN A 544 -10.38 -28.62 8.35
CA ASN A 544 -9.90 -29.99 8.58
C ASN A 544 -9.92 -30.80 7.27
N LEU A 545 -8.77 -30.92 6.59
CA LEU A 545 -8.72 -31.55 5.28
C LEU A 545 -8.91 -33.08 5.36
N THR A 546 -8.51 -33.72 6.47
CA THR A 546 -8.78 -35.14 6.75
C THR A 546 -10.27 -35.50 6.55
N SER A 547 -11.20 -34.62 6.89
CA SER A 547 -12.65 -34.83 6.65
C SER A 547 -13.05 -34.86 5.17
N HIS A 548 -12.46 -34.00 4.34
CA HIS A 548 -12.70 -33.96 2.90
C HIS A 548 -12.09 -35.19 2.21
N GLU A 549 -10.89 -35.58 2.64
CA GLU A 549 -10.16 -36.77 2.16
C GLU A 549 -10.95 -38.06 2.42
N PHE A 550 -11.50 -38.22 3.63
CA PHE A 550 -12.39 -39.32 3.98
C PHE A 550 -13.67 -39.33 3.12
N VAL A 551 -14.42 -38.22 3.05
CA VAL A 551 -15.65 -38.15 2.27
C VAL A 551 -15.41 -38.52 0.80
N TYR A 552 -14.28 -38.09 0.23
CA TYR A 552 -13.91 -38.44 -1.14
C TYR A 552 -13.55 -39.93 -1.31
N CYS A 553 -12.92 -40.54 -0.31
CA CYS A 553 -12.54 -41.97 -0.35
C CYS A 553 -13.72 -42.95 -0.15
N GLN A 554 -14.89 -42.46 0.27
CA GLN A 554 -16.06 -43.28 0.67
C GLN A 554 -17.04 -43.63 -0.47
N ASP A 555 -16.60 -43.53 -1.73
CA ASP A 555 -17.39 -43.81 -2.95
C ASP A 555 -17.76 -45.29 -3.17
N GLY A 556 -17.10 -46.23 -2.49
CA GLY A 556 -17.28 -47.68 -2.66
C GLY A 556 -16.64 -48.28 -3.91
N LYS A 557 -15.72 -47.56 -4.58
CA LYS A 557 -15.06 -47.99 -5.83
C LYS A 557 -14.01 -49.09 -5.60
N TYR A 558 -13.25 -49.02 -4.51
CA TYR A 558 -12.13 -49.93 -4.20
C TYR A 558 -12.42 -50.87 -3.01
N GLU A 559 -13.39 -50.53 -2.16
CA GLU A 559 -13.93 -51.39 -1.11
C GLU A 559 -15.46 -51.44 -1.28
N SER A 560 -16.01 -52.63 -1.55
CA SER A 560 -17.43 -52.80 -1.89
C SER A 560 -18.30 -53.17 -0.69
N LYS A 561 -17.70 -53.74 0.38
CA LYS A 561 -18.40 -54.08 1.63
C LYS A 561 -18.63 -52.85 2.50
N LYS A 562 -17.71 -51.89 2.48
CA LYS A 562 -17.74 -50.65 3.28
C LYS A 562 -17.64 -49.42 2.38
N LYS A 563 -18.69 -48.61 2.42
CA LYS A 563 -18.90 -47.41 1.59
C LYS A 563 -19.83 -46.45 2.31
N PHE A 564 -19.83 -45.18 1.91
CA PHE A 564 -20.71 -44.14 2.45
C PHE A 564 -20.61 -43.99 3.98
N GLY A 565 -19.40 -44.09 4.52
CA GLY A 565 -19.13 -43.96 5.95
C GLY A 565 -19.59 -42.63 6.54
N SER A 566 -20.00 -42.64 7.81
CA SER A 566 -20.54 -41.46 8.49
C SER A 566 -19.44 -40.51 8.95
N LEU A 567 -19.58 -39.21 8.67
CA LEU A 567 -18.69 -38.17 9.19
C LEU A 567 -19.25 -37.58 10.51
N ILE A 568 -18.51 -37.74 11.61
CA ILE A 568 -18.73 -37.06 12.89
C ILE A 568 -17.71 -35.92 13.00
N LEU A 569 -18.18 -34.70 13.17
CA LEU A 569 -17.37 -33.49 13.00
C LEU A 569 -17.66 -32.45 14.08
N SER A 570 -16.62 -31.91 14.69
CA SER A 570 -16.76 -30.81 15.64
C SER A 570 -17.31 -29.56 14.97
N GLU A 571 -18.33 -28.95 15.58
CA GLU A 571 -18.93 -27.68 15.16
C GLU A 571 -17.93 -26.50 15.15
N PHE A 572 -16.80 -26.63 15.85
CA PHE A 572 -15.73 -25.63 15.92
C PHE A 572 -14.66 -25.76 14.83
N THR A 573 -14.86 -26.63 13.83
CA THR A 573 -13.97 -26.79 12.67
C THR A 573 -14.51 -26.04 11.46
N GLY A 574 -13.64 -25.43 10.64
CA GLY A 574 -14.09 -24.74 9.42
C GLY A 574 -14.85 -25.65 8.42
N SER A 575 -14.54 -26.94 8.39
CA SER A 575 -15.22 -27.94 7.57
C SER A 575 -16.71 -28.10 7.95
N ALA A 576 -17.11 -27.77 9.18
CA ALA A 576 -18.52 -27.77 9.58
C ALA A 576 -19.35 -26.74 8.76
N SER A 577 -18.74 -25.61 8.39
CA SER A 577 -19.37 -24.60 7.53
C SER A 577 -19.50 -25.05 6.06
N VAL A 578 -18.64 -25.97 5.61
CA VAL A 578 -18.67 -26.53 4.25
C VAL A 578 -19.71 -27.66 4.14
N PHE A 579 -19.80 -28.52 5.15
CA PHE A 579 -20.69 -29.67 5.14
C PHE A 579 -22.09 -29.41 5.71
N GLY A 580 -22.27 -28.33 6.48
CA GLY A 580 -23.54 -27.95 7.08
C GLY A 580 -24.19 -29.10 7.85
N HIS A 581 -25.50 -29.25 7.70
CA HIS A 581 -26.31 -30.24 8.43
C HIS A 581 -26.17 -31.69 7.93
N HIS A 582 -25.32 -31.96 6.93
CA HIS A 582 -25.11 -33.32 6.41
C HIS A 582 -24.12 -34.12 7.26
N ALA A 583 -23.13 -33.46 7.86
CA ALA A 583 -22.24 -34.07 8.85
C ALA A 583 -22.97 -34.24 10.19
N LEU A 584 -22.57 -35.23 11.00
CA LEU A 584 -22.99 -35.33 12.40
C LEU A 584 -22.18 -34.31 13.21
N LEU A 585 -22.70 -33.08 13.28
CA LEU A 585 -22.09 -32.00 14.04
C LEU A 585 -22.19 -32.27 15.55
N VAL A 586 -21.07 -32.14 16.24
CA VAL A 586 -20.97 -32.35 17.69
C VAL A 586 -20.21 -31.23 18.38
N ASN A 587 -20.60 -30.91 19.60
CA ASN A 587 -19.80 -30.14 20.53
C ASN A 587 -18.83 -31.12 21.25
N PRO A 588 -17.51 -31.04 21.03
CA PRO A 588 -16.54 -31.95 21.67
C PRO A 588 -16.50 -31.85 23.20
N TRP A 589 -17.11 -30.84 23.82
CA TRP A 589 -17.25 -30.73 25.27
C TRP A 589 -18.45 -31.49 25.82
N ASP A 590 -19.44 -31.85 24.98
CA ASP A 590 -20.55 -32.73 25.35
C ASP A 590 -20.24 -34.17 24.95
N TYR A 591 -19.70 -34.94 25.90
CA TYR A 591 -19.37 -36.34 25.70
C TYR A 591 -20.60 -37.21 25.42
N ARG A 592 -21.80 -36.82 25.91
CA ARG A 592 -23.04 -37.57 25.65
C ARG A 592 -23.48 -37.36 24.21
N GLN A 593 -23.51 -36.11 23.73
CA GLN A 593 -23.81 -35.82 22.33
C GLN A 593 -22.81 -36.53 21.40
N CYS A 594 -21.52 -36.52 21.73
CA CYS A 594 -20.50 -37.26 20.97
C CYS A 594 -20.76 -38.78 20.99
N ALA A 595 -21.16 -39.37 22.12
CA ALA A 595 -21.50 -40.79 22.21
C ALA A 595 -22.76 -41.17 21.41
N GLU A 596 -23.81 -40.33 21.48
CA GLU A 596 -25.03 -40.47 20.68
C GLU A 596 -24.76 -40.30 19.17
N ALA A 597 -23.83 -39.43 18.79
CA ALA A 597 -23.38 -39.28 17.42
C ALA A 597 -22.61 -40.52 16.92
N ILE A 598 -21.76 -41.13 17.75
CA ILE A 598 -21.12 -42.42 17.42
C ILE A 598 -22.17 -43.51 17.20
N HIS A 599 -23.13 -43.65 18.11
CA HIS A 599 -24.23 -44.61 17.97
C HIS A 599 -25.01 -44.35 16.66
N THR A 600 -25.38 -43.10 16.38
CA THR A 600 -26.11 -42.72 15.17
C THR A 600 -25.29 -43.00 13.90
N ALA A 601 -23.99 -42.71 13.91
CA ALA A 601 -23.08 -42.93 12.78
C ALA A 601 -23.02 -44.41 12.35
N LEU A 602 -23.07 -45.33 13.31
CA LEU A 602 -22.98 -46.78 13.13
C LEU A 602 -24.34 -47.46 12.86
N SER A 603 -25.44 -46.86 13.34
CA SER A 603 -26.80 -47.40 13.23
C SER A 603 -27.58 -46.94 11.98
N ARG A 604 -27.10 -45.95 11.21
CA ARG A 604 -27.75 -45.46 9.97
C ARG A 604 -27.89 -46.56 8.90
N SER A 605 -29.02 -46.54 8.17
CA SER A 605 -29.24 -47.44 7.04
C SER A 605 -28.25 -47.17 5.88
N GLU A 606 -28.13 -48.10 4.93
CA GLU A 606 -27.30 -47.87 3.74
C GLU A 606 -27.86 -46.75 2.85
N GLU A 607 -29.18 -46.66 2.72
CA GLU A 607 -29.86 -45.62 1.95
C GLU A 607 -29.68 -44.23 2.58
N GLU A 608 -29.76 -44.13 3.90
CA GLU A 608 -29.49 -42.89 4.64
C GLU A 608 -28.04 -42.46 4.49
N ARG A 609 -27.10 -43.40 4.67
CA ARG A 609 -25.66 -43.17 4.48
C ARG A 609 -25.36 -42.69 3.06
N GLN A 610 -25.91 -43.34 2.04
CA GLN A 610 -25.72 -42.93 0.64
C GLN A 610 -26.27 -41.53 0.36
N ARG A 611 -27.47 -41.19 0.86
CA ARG A 611 -28.05 -39.84 0.71
C ARG A 611 -27.14 -38.78 1.35
N VAL A 612 -26.73 -38.99 2.60
CA VAL A 612 -25.84 -38.07 3.32
C VAL A 612 -24.49 -37.93 2.61
N TRP A 613 -23.86 -39.04 2.22
CA TRP A 613 -22.58 -39.03 1.51
C TRP A 613 -22.67 -38.29 0.17
N THR A 614 -23.78 -38.43 -0.57
CA THR A 614 -23.97 -37.73 -1.87
C THR A 614 -23.93 -36.20 -1.71
N GLU A 615 -24.53 -35.67 -0.64
CA GLU A 615 -24.49 -34.24 -0.32
C GLU A 615 -23.07 -33.80 0.11
N LEU A 616 -22.44 -34.55 1.02
CA LEU A 616 -21.07 -34.28 1.48
C LEU A 616 -20.06 -34.30 0.32
N HIS A 617 -20.13 -35.31 -0.54
CA HIS A 617 -19.25 -35.47 -1.70
C HIS A 617 -19.42 -34.33 -2.71
N ARG A 618 -20.65 -33.84 -2.92
CA ARG A 618 -20.89 -32.65 -3.75
C ARG A 618 -20.23 -31.40 -3.14
N ALA A 619 -20.31 -31.22 -1.83
CA ALA A 619 -19.65 -30.11 -1.13
C ALA A 619 -18.12 -30.18 -1.25
N VAL A 620 -17.51 -31.38 -1.17
CA VAL A 620 -16.07 -31.55 -1.43
C VAL A 620 -15.70 -31.15 -2.85
N LEU A 621 -16.45 -31.60 -3.87
CA LEU A 621 -16.16 -31.29 -5.27
C LEU A 621 -16.35 -29.80 -5.61
N GLN A 622 -17.34 -29.13 -5.01
CA GLN A 622 -17.54 -27.67 -5.18
C GLN A 622 -16.42 -26.84 -4.56
N ASN A 623 -15.82 -27.33 -3.47
CA ASN A 623 -14.73 -26.66 -2.76
C ASN A 623 -13.39 -27.35 -3.03
N SER A 624 -13.11 -27.67 -4.30
CA SER A 624 -11.82 -28.24 -4.71
C SER A 624 -10.68 -27.23 -4.57
N THR A 625 -9.44 -27.73 -4.49
CA THR A 625 -8.25 -26.88 -4.50
C THR A 625 -8.12 -26.00 -5.73
N GLU A 626 -8.44 -26.54 -6.92
CA GLU A 626 -8.45 -25.79 -8.17
C GLU A 626 -9.40 -24.59 -8.07
N ASN A 627 -10.62 -24.82 -7.57
CA ASN A 627 -11.62 -23.76 -7.41
C ASN A 627 -11.20 -22.73 -6.35
N TRP A 628 -10.52 -23.14 -5.28
CA TRP A 628 -9.95 -22.24 -4.28
C TRP A 628 -8.91 -21.29 -4.91
N VAL A 629 -7.91 -21.83 -5.62
CA VAL A 629 -6.89 -21.02 -6.31
C VAL A 629 -7.56 -20.06 -7.29
N LYS A 630 -8.43 -20.56 -8.16
CA LYS A 630 -9.12 -19.77 -9.16
C LYS A 630 -9.92 -18.62 -8.54
N THR A 631 -10.79 -18.92 -7.57
CA THR A 631 -11.67 -17.93 -6.94
C THR A 631 -10.87 -16.85 -6.20
N PHE A 632 -9.77 -17.23 -5.53
CA PHE A 632 -8.86 -16.27 -4.87
C PHE A 632 -8.12 -15.40 -5.89
N SER A 633 -7.58 -15.98 -6.96
CA SER A 633 -6.93 -15.26 -8.07
C SER A 633 -7.85 -14.24 -8.74
N GLU A 634 -9.04 -14.69 -9.18
CA GLU A 634 -10.02 -13.86 -9.88
C GLU A 634 -10.52 -12.72 -8.97
N THR A 635 -10.75 -13.00 -7.69
CA THR A 635 -11.16 -11.97 -6.72
C THR A 635 -10.03 -10.98 -6.45
N LEU A 636 -8.78 -11.42 -6.28
CA LEU A 636 -7.63 -10.53 -6.08
C LEU A 636 -7.37 -9.64 -7.32
N ASN A 637 -7.55 -10.19 -8.53
CA ASN A 637 -7.46 -9.43 -9.78
C ASN A 637 -8.57 -8.39 -9.90
N ARG A 638 -9.83 -8.76 -9.62
CA ARG A 638 -10.96 -7.82 -9.62
C ARG A 638 -10.76 -6.70 -8.60
N VAL A 639 -10.45 -7.06 -7.35
CA VAL A 639 -10.24 -6.14 -6.22
C VAL A 639 -9.08 -5.18 -6.48
N TRP A 640 -7.95 -5.68 -7.00
CA TRP A 640 -6.81 -4.84 -7.37
C TRP A 640 -7.17 -3.84 -8.47
N ASN A 641 -7.81 -4.27 -9.56
CA ASN A 641 -8.24 -3.38 -10.63
C ASN A 641 -9.26 -2.33 -10.15
N GLU A 642 -10.18 -2.72 -9.25
CA GLU A 642 -11.12 -1.79 -8.61
C GLU A 642 -10.39 -0.75 -7.74
N GLN A 643 -9.37 -1.14 -6.97
CA GLN A 643 -8.60 -0.22 -6.13
C GLN A 643 -7.68 0.68 -6.96
N SER A 644 -6.85 0.13 -7.86
CA SER A 644 -5.93 0.91 -8.69
C SER A 644 -6.63 1.85 -9.68
N SER A 645 -7.89 1.60 -10.05
CA SER A 645 -8.69 2.56 -10.83
C SER A 645 -9.21 3.76 -10.01
N ARG A 646 -9.23 3.65 -8.68
CA ARG A 646 -9.65 4.68 -7.72
C ARG A 646 -8.47 5.44 -7.10
N GLU A 647 -7.25 4.92 -7.24
CA GLU A 647 -6.02 5.62 -6.83
C GLU A 647 -5.84 6.92 -7.60
N ILE A 648 -5.44 8.00 -6.90
CA ILE A 648 -5.41 9.36 -7.45
C ILE A 648 -4.41 9.52 -8.61
N MET A 649 -3.37 8.68 -8.67
CA MET A 649 -2.44 8.64 -9.79
C MET A 649 -3.10 8.13 -11.09
N ALA A 650 -4.19 7.36 -10.99
CA ALA A 650 -5.01 6.93 -12.11
C ALA A 650 -6.17 7.89 -12.40
N VAL A 651 -6.69 8.60 -11.38
CA VAL A 651 -7.72 9.64 -11.55
C VAL A 651 -7.10 10.86 -12.26
N PRO A 652 -7.53 11.22 -13.49
CA PRO A 652 -6.95 12.36 -14.18
C PRO A 652 -7.36 13.69 -13.53
N ARG A 653 -6.50 14.71 -13.66
CA ARG A 653 -6.89 16.08 -13.33
C ARG A 653 -8.05 16.53 -14.24
N LEU A 654 -9.03 17.23 -13.67
CA LEU A 654 -10.23 17.69 -14.37
C LEU A 654 -9.91 18.42 -15.70
N PRO A 655 -10.34 17.88 -16.86
CA PRO A 655 -10.14 18.52 -18.16
C PRO A 655 -11.13 19.67 -18.38
N VAL A 656 -10.86 20.83 -17.76
CA VAL A 656 -11.73 22.03 -17.75
C VAL A 656 -12.24 22.39 -19.15
N ASN A 657 -11.37 22.47 -20.16
CA ASN A 657 -11.77 22.82 -21.53
C ASN A 657 -12.81 21.84 -22.14
N LYS A 658 -12.76 20.55 -21.77
CA LYS A 658 -13.75 19.56 -22.21
C LYS A 658 -15.06 19.73 -21.45
N LEU A 659 -14.99 19.97 -20.13
CA LEU A 659 -16.15 20.25 -19.30
C LEU A 659 -16.91 21.49 -19.80
N GLU A 660 -16.21 22.58 -20.07
CA GLU A 660 -16.73 23.84 -20.61
C GLU A 660 -17.39 23.64 -21.99
N GLN A 661 -16.75 22.90 -22.91
CA GLN A 661 -17.34 22.56 -24.21
C GLN A 661 -18.63 21.75 -24.10
N MET A 662 -18.72 20.81 -23.15
CA MET A 662 -19.94 20.02 -22.94
C MET A 662 -21.02 20.85 -22.23
N TYR A 663 -20.64 21.69 -21.28
CA TYR A 663 -21.51 22.65 -20.60
C TYR A 663 -22.22 23.57 -21.60
N HIS A 664 -21.48 24.24 -22.50
CA HIS A 664 -22.08 25.14 -23.49
C HIS A 664 -22.95 24.43 -24.54
N ARG A 665 -22.73 23.13 -24.80
CA ARG A 665 -23.54 22.33 -25.73
C ARG A 665 -24.82 21.75 -25.12
N SER A 666 -24.84 21.57 -23.81
CA SER A 666 -25.98 21.01 -23.07
C SER A 666 -27.18 21.95 -23.07
N ALA A 667 -28.37 21.36 -23.16
CA ALA A 667 -29.65 22.06 -23.07
C ALA A 667 -30.13 22.22 -21.63
N CYS A 668 -29.91 21.22 -20.77
CA CYS A 668 -30.27 21.24 -19.36
C CYS A 668 -29.20 20.54 -18.50
N ARG A 669 -28.76 21.21 -17.42
CA ARG A 669 -27.58 20.85 -16.63
C ARG A 669 -27.95 20.64 -15.17
N LEU A 670 -27.75 19.43 -14.66
CA LEU A 670 -27.84 19.16 -13.22
C LEU A 670 -26.45 19.33 -12.60
N ILE A 671 -26.35 20.18 -11.57
CA ILE A 671 -25.10 20.51 -10.89
C ILE A 671 -25.30 20.29 -9.40
N ILE A 672 -24.47 19.44 -8.80
CA ILE A 672 -24.55 19.03 -7.40
C ILE A 672 -23.19 19.28 -6.76
N MET A 673 -23.15 20.04 -5.67
CA MET A 673 -21.91 20.39 -4.97
C MET A 673 -22.05 20.15 -3.47
N ASP A 674 -21.05 19.55 -2.83
CA ASP A 674 -20.99 19.58 -1.38
C ASP A 674 -20.58 20.96 -0.84
N TYR A 675 -21.00 21.29 0.39
CA TYR A 675 -20.72 22.57 1.01
C TYR A 675 -19.48 22.56 1.90
N GLU A 676 -19.46 21.64 2.87
CA GLU A 676 -18.32 21.45 3.77
C GLU A 676 -17.10 20.97 2.96
N GLY A 677 -15.91 21.55 3.19
CA GLY A 677 -14.66 21.12 2.53
C GLY A 677 -14.53 21.48 1.03
N THR A 678 -15.65 21.48 0.31
CA THR A 678 -15.77 21.72 -1.12
C THR A 678 -16.01 23.19 -1.49
N LEU A 679 -17.07 23.81 -0.95
CA LEU A 679 -17.38 25.25 -1.16
C LEU A 679 -16.89 26.14 0.00
N ALA A 680 -16.69 25.59 1.19
CA ALA A 680 -16.17 26.28 2.36
C ALA A 680 -15.07 25.47 3.07
N SER A 681 -13.94 26.09 3.37
CA SER A 681 -12.85 25.44 4.12
C SER A 681 -13.24 25.14 5.56
N TRP A 682 -12.79 23.99 6.07
CA TRP A 682 -13.20 23.44 7.36
C TRP A 682 -12.90 24.36 8.56
N GLY A 683 -13.81 24.37 9.52
CA GLY A 683 -13.67 25.04 10.82
C GLY A 683 -14.40 24.24 11.89
N SER A 684 -14.03 24.45 13.15
CA SER A 684 -14.65 23.78 14.31
C SER A 684 -16.19 23.95 14.32
N PRO A 685 -16.98 22.94 14.77
CA PRO A 685 -18.41 23.11 15.00
C PRO A 685 -18.76 24.30 15.92
N LYS A 686 -17.84 24.67 16.83
CA LYS A 686 -17.97 25.83 17.73
C LYS A 686 -17.49 27.15 17.11
N SER A 687 -16.78 27.14 15.97
CA SER A 687 -16.41 28.36 15.26
C SER A 687 -17.51 28.79 14.31
N ILE A 688 -18.34 29.74 14.76
CA ILE A 688 -19.36 30.45 13.96
C ILE A 688 -18.73 31.22 12.77
N ILE A 689 -17.41 31.40 12.77
CA ILE A 689 -16.64 32.09 11.73
C ILE A 689 -16.20 31.09 10.65
N VAL A 690 -17.14 30.71 9.78
CA VAL A 690 -16.78 30.24 8.43
C VAL A 690 -16.05 31.38 7.73
N THR A 691 -14.92 31.07 7.09
CA THR A 691 -14.17 32.07 6.30
C THR A 691 -14.93 32.40 5.01
N THR A 692 -15.81 33.40 5.11
CA THR A 692 -16.45 34.15 4.02
C THR A 692 -17.47 33.37 3.15
N PRO A 693 -18.63 32.95 3.70
CA PRO A 693 -19.70 32.30 2.93
C PRO A 693 -20.26 33.16 1.77
N GLN A 694 -20.03 34.49 1.80
CA GLN A 694 -20.40 35.40 0.71
C GLN A 694 -19.85 34.98 -0.66
N ARG A 695 -18.67 34.34 -0.72
CA ARG A 695 -18.10 33.88 -2.01
C ARG A 695 -18.86 32.70 -2.61
N ALA A 696 -19.21 31.72 -1.77
CA ALA A 696 -20.05 30.59 -2.17
C ALA A 696 -21.47 31.06 -2.55
N ILE A 697 -22.06 31.97 -1.77
CA ILE A 697 -23.38 32.57 -2.06
C ILE A 697 -23.37 33.29 -3.43
N ASN A 698 -22.39 34.14 -3.71
CA ASN A 698 -22.28 34.83 -5.00
C ASN A 698 -22.12 33.85 -6.16
N THR A 699 -21.26 32.84 -5.99
CA THR A 699 -21.04 31.76 -6.96
C THR A 699 -22.33 30.99 -7.27
N LEU A 700 -23.09 30.62 -6.24
CA LEU A 700 -24.34 29.87 -6.40
C LEU A 700 -25.44 30.73 -7.03
N ALA A 701 -25.53 32.02 -6.67
CA ALA A 701 -26.47 32.95 -7.29
C ALA A 701 -26.22 33.13 -8.80
N GLU A 702 -24.96 33.30 -9.21
CA GLU A 702 -24.60 33.38 -10.64
C GLU A 702 -24.90 32.06 -11.38
N LEU A 703 -24.74 30.91 -10.72
CA LEU A 703 -25.08 29.61 -11.33
C LEU A 703 -26.61 29.40 -11.45
N THR A 704 -27.43 29.93 -10.55
CA THR A 704 -28.91 29.85 -10.62
C THR A 704 -29.56 31.01 -11.40
N GLU A 705 -28.78 31.96 -11.93
CA GLU A 705 -29.25 32.96 -12.89
C GLU A 705 -29.51 32.34 -14.29
N ASP A 706 -28.67 31.40 -14.75
CA ASP A 706 -28.90 30.66 -16.01
C ASP A 706 -30.05 29.64 -15.83
N PRO A 707 -31.21 29.82 -16.51
CA PRO A 707 -32.37 28.93 -16.35
C PRO A 707 -32.12 27.50 -16.84
N LYS A 708 -31.01 27.23 -17.55
CA LYS A 708 -30.61 25.87 -17.96
C LYS A 708 -29.94 25.07 -16.84
N ASN A 709 -29.59 25.72 -15.73
CA ASN A 709 -28.92 25.09 -14.61
C ASN A 709 -29.91 24.74 -13.49
N ILE A 710 -29.88 23.48 -13.08
CA ILE A 710 -30.53 22.96 -11.88
C ILE A 710 -29.42 22.73 -10.86
N VAL A 711 -29.34 23.58 -9.82
CA VAL A 711 -28.23 23.58 -8.86
C VAL A 711 -28.72 23.08 -7.50
N TYR A 712 -28.00 22.10 -6.96
CA TYR A 712 -28.19 21.57 -5.61
C TYR A 712 -26.90 21.68 -4.79
N VAL A 713 -27.06 22.06 -3.52
CA VAL A 713 -25.97 22.03 -2.52
C VAL A 713 -26.26 20.96 -1.48
N MET A 714 -25.28 20.10 -1.22
CA MET A 714 -25.29 19.07 -0.19
C MET A 714 -24.56 19.54 1.06
N SER A 715 -24.98 19.06 2.24
CA SER A 715 -24.32 19.35 3.51
C SER A 715 -24.71 18.31 4.58
N SER A 716 -23.84 18.19 5.58
CA SER A 716 -24.10 17.44 6.81
C SER A 716 -24.96 18.20 7.84
N ARG A 717 -25.22 19.50 7.61
CA ARG A 717 -25.95 20.41 8.50
C ARG A 717 -27.46 20.20 8.53
N MET A 718 -28.10 20.78 9.55
CA MET A 718 -29.56 20.76 9.71
C MET A 718 -30.26 21.68 8.69
N PRO A 719 -31.53 21.40 8.34
CA PRO A 719 -32.32 22.20 7.38
C PRO A 719 -32.33 23.71 7.67
N GLU A 720 -32.47 24.12 8.94
CA GLU A 720 -32.58 25.53 9.36
C GLU A 720 -31.25 26.27 9.22
N GLU A 721 -30.13 25.57 9.40
CA GLU A 721 -28.80 26.12 9.15
C GLU A 721 -28.59 26.37 7.67
N MET A 722 -28.99 25.41 6.84
CA MET A 722 -28.90 25.49 5.37
C MET A 722 -29.78 26.62 4.83
N GLU A 723 -31.00 26.77 5.33
CA GLU A 723 -31.84 27.93 5.04
C GLU A 723 -31.18 29.25 5.45
N ARG A 724 -30.60 29.32 6.66
CA ARG A 724 -29.96 30.56 7.14
C ARG A 724 -28.74 30.94 6.31
N LEU A 725 -27.97 29.95 5.84
CA LEU A 725 -26.78 30.16 5.02
C LEU A 725 -27.12 30.59 3.59
N PHE A 726 -28.13 29.96 2.97
CA PHE A 726 -28.41 30.12 1.53
C PHE A 726 -29.67 30.95 1.20
N ARG A 727 -30.34 31.56 2.18
CA ARG A 727 -31.56 32.40 1.99
C ARG A 727 -31.48 33.42 0.85
N LEU A 728 -30.29 33.94 0.57
CA LEU A 728 -30.06 34.97 -0.45
C LEU A 728 -29.97 34.41 -1.88
N VAL A 729 -29.90 33.09 -2.07
CA VAL A 729 -29.77 32.44 -3.38
C VAL A 729 -31.14 31.95 -3.85
N SER A 730 -31.75 32.67 -4.80
CA SER A 730 -33.01 32.23 -5.42
C SER A 730 -32.80 30.99 -6.29
N ARG A 731 -33.84 30.14 -6.41
CA ARG A 731 -33.87 28.92 -7.23
C ARG A 731 -32.76 27.89 -6.93
N LEU A 732 -32.25 27.88 -5.70
CA LEU A 732 -31.30 26.86 -5.23
C LEU A 732 -32.03 25.69 -4.56
N GLY A 733 -31.74 24.46 -4.99
CA GLY A 733 -32.11 23.23 -4.29
C GLY A 733 -31.10 22.91 -3.18
N LEU A 734 -31.56 22.29 -2.09
CA LEU A 734 -30.72 21.98 -0.93
C LEU A 734 -30.90 20.52 -0.51
N ILE A 735 -29.82 19.90 -0.05
CA ILE A 735 -29.81 18.57 0.56
C ILE A 735 -29.13 18.71 1.93
N ALA A 736 -29.84 18.33 3.00
CA ALA A 736 -29.41 18.50 4.39
C ALA A 736 -29.33 17.15 5.12
N GLU A 737 -28.59 17.15 6.23
CA GLU A 737 -28.27 15.97 7.06
C GLU A 737 -27.90 14.74 6.22
N ASN A 738 -26.84 14.88 5.40
CA ASN A 738 -26.27 13.81 4.57
C ASN A 738 -27.27 13.12 3.62
N GLY A 739 -28.38 13.76 3.27
CA GLY A 739 -29.39 13.21 2.37
C GLY A 739 -30.71 12.81 3.03
N CYS A 740 -30.88 13.02 4.34
CA CYS A 740 -32.15 12.80 5.00
C CYS A 740 -33.25 13.77 4.55
N PHE A 741 -32.88 14.99 4.14
CA PHE A 741 -33.82 16.02 3.67
C PHE A 741 -33.42 16.61 2.33
N VAL A 742 -34.40 16.83 1.45
CA VAL A 742 -34.22 17.48 0.15
C VAL A 742 -35.26 18.60 0.00
N ARG A 743 -34.80 19.80 -0.39
CA ARG A 743 -35.66 20.93 -0.78
C ARG A 743 -35.46 21.24 -2.26
N GLU A 744 -36.56 21.38 -2.97
CA GLU A 744 -36.59 21.61 -4.42
C GLU A 744 -36.27 23.08 -4.76
N PRO A 745 -35.69 23.37 -5.94
CA PRO A 745 -35.41 24.72 -6.41
C PRO A 745 -36.64 25.65 -6.37
N GLY A 746 -36.66 26.57 -5.40
CA GLY A 746 -37.75 27.53 -5.22
C GLY A 746 -38.94 27.05 -4.38
N ALA A 747 -38.94 25.82 -3.87
CA ALA A 747 -39.91 25.36 -2.88
C ALA A 747 -39.57 25.87 -1.47
N GLU A 748 -40.58 26.16 -0.64
CA GLU A 748 -40.38 26.51 0.78
C GLU A 748 -40.39 25.29 1.72
N GLU A 749 -40.98 24.17 1.31
CA GLU A 749 -41.09 22.95 2.12
C GLU A 749 -39.96 21.94 1.85
N TRP A 750 -39.51 21.24 2.90
CA TRP A 750 -38.53 20.16 2.81
C TRP A 750 -39.20 18.79 2.69
N CYS A 751 -38.74 17.97 1.76
CA CYS A 751 -39.08 16.56 1.67
C CYS A 751 -38.15 15.73 2.56
N SER A 752 -38.71 15.02 3.54
CA SER A 752 -38.01 14.02 4.36
C SER A 752 -37.95 12.68 3.61
N LEU A 753 -36.76 12.11 3.45
CA LEU A 753 -36.57 10.76 2.91
C LEU A 753 -36.71 9.68 4.00
N THR A 754 -36.57 10.07 5.27
CA THR A 754 -36.69 9.20 6.44
C THR A 754 -38.12 9.23 7.00
N ASP A 755 -38.61 8.08 7.49
CA ASP A 755 -39.84 8.02 8.29
C ASP A 755 -39.57 8.62 9.67
N ARG A 756 -40.34 9.65 10.03
CA ARG A 756 -40.23 10.36 11.31
C ARG A 756 -40.51 9.44 12.50
N ALA A 757 -41.48 8.53 12.38
CA ALA A 757 -41.86 7.63 13.47
C ALA A 757 -40.79 6.57 13.74
N GLN A 758 -40.19 6.00 12.69
CA GLN A 758 -39.03 5.11 12.82
C GLN A 758 -37.81 5.87 13.35
N THR A 759 -37.61 7.11 12.90
CA THR A 759 -36.48 7.95 13.31
C THR A 759 -36.51 8.28 14.80
N ASP A 760 -37.65 8.73 15.31
CA ASP A 760 -37.81 9.05 16.73
C ASP A 760 -37.64 7.79 17.61
N ALA A 761 -38.18 6.65 17.18
CA ALA A 761 -38.08 5.38 17.91
C ALA A 761 -36.63 4.87 18.05
N TRP A 762 -35.84 4.89 16.96
CA TRP A 762 -34.44 4.45 17.07
C TRP A 762 -33.59 5.45 17.83
N LYS A 763 -33.86 6.75 17.69
CA LYS A 763 -33.13 7.80 18.40
C LYS A 763 -33.34 7.72 19.91
N GLU A 764 -34.54 7.39 20.38
CA GLU A 764 -34.79 7.10 21.80
C GLU A 764 -33.87 5.96 22.29
N GLY A 765 -33.85 4.83 21.58
CA GLY A 765 -32.99 3.68 21.91
C GLY A 765 -31.49 4.01 21.90
N VAL A 766 -31.02 4.70 20.86
CA VAL A 766 -29.60 5.12 20.72
C VAL A 766 -29.20 6.16 21.77
N SER A 767 -30.10 7.06 22.18
CA SER A 767 -29.79 8.10 23.17
C SER A 767 -29.30 7.52 24.51
N HIS A 768 -29.91 6.41 24.94
CA HIS A 768 -29.49 5.69 26.15
C HIS A 768 -28.11 5.06 26.01
N ILE A 769 -27.79 4.52 24.83
CA ILE A 769 -26.47 3.96 24.53
C ILE A 769 -25.42 5.09 24.53
N LEU A 770 -25.68 6.19 23.83
CA LEU A 770 -24.75 7.33 23.76
C LEU A 770 -24.49 7.95 25.15
N ALA A 771 -25.53 8.13 25.97
CA ALA A 771 -25.40 8.65 27.33
C ALA A 771 -24.44 7.81 28.19
N TYR A 772 -24.57 6.47 28.13
CA TYR A 772 -23.68 5.55 28.83
C TYR A 772 -22.19 5.73 28.47
N TYR A 773 -21.86 6.05 27.21
CA TYR A 773 -20.48 6.31 26.80
C TYR A 773 -20.04 7.75 27.10
N GLN A 774 -20.94 8.73 26.99
CA GLN A 774 -20.66 10.13 27.31
C GLN A 774 -20.27 10.31 28.78
N GLU A 775 -21.00 9.70 29.72
CA GLU A 775 -20.67 9.74 31.16
C GLU A 775 -19.27 9.17 31.48
N ARG A 776 -18.72 8.35 30.60
CA ARG A 776 -17.43 7.66 30.76
C ARG A 776 -16.30 8.36 30.00
N ALA A 777 -16.62 9.33 29.15
CA ALA A 777 -15.68 10.11 28.35
C ALA A 777 -15.75 11.58 28.78
N GLU A 778 -15.10 11.92 29.89
CA GLU A 778 -15.09 13.27 30.43
C GLU A 778 -14.57 14.29 29.39
N GLY A 779 -15.32 15.38 29.19
CA GLY A 779 -15.06 16.38 28.14
C GLY A 779 -15.72 16.10 26.77
N SER A 780 -16.41 14.96 26.60
CA SER A 780 -17.23 14.65 25.43
C SER A 780 -18.65 15.26 25.51
N TRP A 781 -19.32 15.40 24.37
CA TRP A 781 -20.69 15.89 24.28
C TRP A 781 -21.44 15.30 23.07
N ILE A 782 -22.77 15.27 23.14
CA ILE A 782 -23.65 14.77 22.09
C ILE A 782 -24.34 15.94 21.38
N GLU A 783 -24.26 15.95 20.06
CA GLU A 783 -25.05 16.79 19.16
C GLU A 783 -26.28 15.98 18.68
N GLN A 784 -27.48 16.53 18.84
CA GLN A 784 -28.72 15.93 18.34
C GLN A 784 -29.20 16.71 17.11
N ARG A 785 -29.28 16.03 15.96
CA ARG A 785 -29.87 16.56 14.72
C ARG A 785 -31.27 15.98 14.52
N HIS A 786 -31.92 16.24 13.38
CA HIS A 786 -33.25 15.69 13.11
C HIS A 786 -33.23 14.18 12.88
N CYS A 787 -32.31 13.70 12.03
CA CYS A 787 -32.19 12.31 11.63
C CYS A 787 -30.86 11.67 12.03
N SER A 788 -29.99 12.36 12.77
CA SER A 788 -28.72 11.80 13.26
C SER A 788 -28.35 12.24 14.68
N TYR A 789 -27.37 11.54 15.25
CA TYR A 789 -26.60 11.98 16.42
C TYR A 789 -25.12 12.11 16.05
N VAL A 790 -24.42 13.06 16.67
CA VAL A 790 -22.94 13.12 16.61
C VAL A 790 -22.37 13.16 18.02
N PHE A 791 -21.62 12.13 18.39
CA PHE A 791 -20.89 12.06 19.66
C PHE A 791 -19.48 12.60 19.47
N HIS A 792 -19.24 13.82 19.96
CA HIS A 792 -17.98 14.53 19.84
C HIS A 792 -17.09 14.21 21.03
N TYR A 793 -15.96 13.54 20.79
CA TYR A 793 -15.01 13.14 21.83
C TYR A 793 -13.63 13.82 21.71
N GLY A 794 -13.39 14.64 20.68
CA GLY A 794 -12.13 15.39 20.48
C GLY A 794 -11.76 16.45 21.52
N SER A 795 -12.66 16.73 22.47
CA SER A 795 -12.39 17.61 23.62
C SER A 795 -12.29 16.85 24.94
N ALA A 796 -12.16 15.51 24.89
CA ALA A 796 -12.00 14.70 26.08
C ALA A 796 -10.59 14.82 26.70
N GLU A 797 -10.48 14.63 28.01
CA GLU A 797 -9.18 14.75 28.71
C GLU A 797 -8.22 13.59 28.37
N ASP A 798 -8.75 12.37 28.23
CA ASP A 798 -8.01 11.20 27.71
C ASP A 798 -8.53 10.82 26.32
N GLN A 799 -7.83 11.29 25.30
CA GLN A 799 -8.16 11.05 23.89
C GLN A 799 -8.07 9.56 23.50
N GLU A 800 -7.19 8.77 24.13
CA GLU A 800 -7.06 7.33 23.84
C GLU A 800 -8.22 6.54 24.46
N MET A 801 -8.59 6.85 25.70
CA MET A 801 -9.76 6.24 26.35
C MET A 801 -11.05 6.64 25.62
N ALA A 802 -11.22 7.92 25.30
CA ALA A 802 -12.41 8.43 24.63
C ALA A 802 -12.57 7.85 23.21
N SER A 803 -11.48 7.72 22.44
CA SER A 803 -11.49 7.02 21.15
C SER A 803 -11.92 5.55 21.29
N ARG A 804 -11.38 4.80 22.27
CA ARG A 804 -11.78 3.40 22.52
C ARG A 804 -13.25 3.28 22.96
N LEU A 805 -13.75 4.23 23.75
CA LEU A 805 -15.17 4.30 24.12
C LEU A 805 -16.04 4.60 22.90
N ALA A 806 -15.62 5.48 22.01
CA ALA A 806 -16.31 5.74 20.75
C ALA A 806 -16.33 4.50 19.83
N SER A 807 -15.22 3.76 19.68
CA SER A 807 -15.21 2.50 18.92
C SER A 807 -16.14 1.44 19.53
N ALA A 808 -16.16 1.34 20.87
CA ALA A 808 -17.05 0.43 21.59
C ALA A 808 -18.52 0.85 21.44
N CYS A 809 -18.81 2.15 21.46
CA CYS A 809 -20.13 2.73 21.22
C CYS A 809 -20.62 2.46 19.80
N ALA A 810 -19.78 2.69 18.78
CA ALA A 810 -20.06 2.39 17.39
C ALA A 810 -20.42 0.90 17.22
N GLY A 811 -19.62 0.01 17.81
CA GLY A 811 -19.90 -1.43 17.83
C GLY A 811 -21.22 -1.76 18.51
N HIS A 812 -21.51 -1.19 19.68
CA HIS A 812 -22.75 -1.45 20.42
C HIS A 812 -23.99 -0.98 19.64
N ILE A 813 -23.94 0.21 19.03
CA ILE A 813 -25.05 0.72 18.19
C ILE A 813 -25.22 -0.14 16.93
N ASN A 814 -24.12 -0.47 16.24
CA ASN A 814 -24.18 -1.32 15.05
C ASN A 814 -24.67 -2.75 15.36
N ASP A 815 -24.30 -3.32 16.51
CA ASP A 815 -24.75 -4.65 16.91
C ASP A 815 -26.23 -4.64 17.40
N ALA A 816 -26.67 -3.61 18.14
CA ALA A 816 -28.00 -3.55 18.77
C ALA A 816 -29.10 -2.89 17.92
N CYS A 817 -28.75 -1.94 17.05
CA CYS A 817 -29.68 -1.13 16.26
C CYS A 817 -29.68 -1.47 14.76
N ALA A 818 -28.91 -2.47 14.30
CA ALA A 818 -28.91 -2.92 12.90
C ALA A 818 -30.32 -3.26 12.37
N SER A 819 -31.16 -3.90 13.19
CA SER A 819 -32.54 -4.25 12.82
C SER A 819 -33.47 -3.05 12.65
N GLN A 820 -33.06 -1.87 13.12
CA GLN A 820 -33.80 -0.61 13.02
C GLN A 820 -33.33 0.25 11.83
N GLY A 821 -32.33 -0.22 11.06
CA GLY A 821 -31.77 0.49 9.92
C GLY A 821 -30.82 1.62 10.31
N VAL A 822 -30.08 1.49 11.41
CA VAL A 822 -29.17 2.53 11.94
C VAL A 822 -27.71 2.09 11.81
N HIS A 823 -26.83 3.01 11.40
CA HIS A 823 -25.39 2.77 11.34
C HIS A 823 -24.60 3.85 12.09
N ALA A 824 -23.56 3.44 12.79
CA ALA A 824 -22.65 4.29 13.54
C ALA A 824 -21.25 4.26 12.92
N ILE A 825 -20.82 5.40 12.38
CA ILE A 825 -19.61 5.58 11.56
C ILE A 825 -18.56 6.35 12.37
N PRO A 826 -17.37 5.77 12.63
CA PRO A 826 -16.28 6.49 13.28
C PRO A 826 -15.67 7.53 12.34
N VAL A 827 -15.62 8.79 12.80
CA VAL A 827 -15.05 9.94 12.10
C VAL A 827 -13.93 10.54 12.96
N ASP A 828 -13.08 11.40 12.38
CA ASP A 828 -12.01 12.08 13.11
C ASP A 828 -12.56 12.80 14.34
N ASN A 829 -12.18 12.30 15.52
CA ASN A 829 -12.55 12.82 16.84
C ASN A 829 -14.07 12.84 17.16
N SER A 830 -14.91 12.20 16.34
CA SER A 830 -16.37 12.10 16.54
C SER A 830 -16.95 10.77 16.07
N LEU A 831 -18.14 10.40 16.54
CA LEU A 831 -18.90 9.25 16.06
C LEU A 831 -20.24 9.75 15.53
N VAL A 832 -20.51 9.53 14.24
CA VAL A 832 -21.79 9.90 13.61
C VAL A 832 -22.71 8.69 13.61
N VAL A 833 -23.97 8.88 13.99
CA VAL A 833 -25.00 7.83 13.98
C VAL A 833 -26.14 8.30 13.08
N GLU A 834 -26.35 7.62 11.96
CA GLU A 834 -27.28 8.01 10.90
C GLU A 834 -28.04 6.78 10.32
N PRO A 835 -29.15 6.98 9.57
CA PRO A 835 -29.92 5.88 9.00
C PRO A 835 -29.17 5.22 7.84
N ALA A 836 -29.03 3.90 7.86
CA ALA A 836 -28.29 3.14 6.84
C ALA A 836 -28.93 3.20 5.45
N ASP A 837 -30.27 3.30 5.38
CA ASP A 837 -31.03 3.28 4.14
C ASP A 837 -31.00 4.61 3.36
N THR A 838 -30.59 5.72 4.00
CA THR A 838 -30.68 7.08 3.43
C THR A 838 -29.33 7.78 3.47
N ASN A 839 -28.86 8.27 2.32
CA ASN A 839 -27.58 8.96 2.18
C ASN A 839 -27.61 9.96 1.01
N LYS A 840 -26.49 10.66 0.76
CA LYS A 840 -26.41 11.67 -0.31
C LYS A 840 -26.83 11.10 -1.67
N ALA A 841 -26.56 9.83 -1.97
CA ALA A 841 -26.94 9.20 -3.24
C ALA A 841 -28.45 8.91 -3.36
N THR A 842 -29.15 8.57 -2.28
CA THR A 842 -30.62 8.40 -2.30
C THR A 842 -31.31 9.75 -2.48
N ALA A 843 -30.79 10.80 -1.84
CA ALA A 843 -31.23 12.17 -2.04
C ALA A 843 -31.03 12.65 -3.50
N THR A 844 -29.85 12.46 -4.08
CA THR A 844 -29.60 12.84 -5.49
C THR A 844 -30.39 12.00 -6.48
N ALA A 845 -30.72 10.73 -6.16
CA ALA A 845 -31.64 9.93 -6.95
C ALA A 845 -33.08 10.48 -6.93
N LEU A 846 -33.54 11.02 -5.80
CA LEU A 846 -34.83 11.71 -5.69
C LEU A 846 -34.83 13.02 -6.50
N VAL A 847 -33.75 13.81 -6.43
CA VAL A 847 -33.54 14.99 -7.29
C VAL A 847 -33.61 14.65 -8.77
N TRP A 848 -32.99 13.56 -9.20
CA TRP A 848 -33.07 13.11 -10.59
C TRP A 848 -34.48 12.69 -10.99
N ARG A 849 -35.23 12.00 -10.13
CA ARG A 849 -36.64 11.67 -10.38
C ARG A 849 -37.48 12.95 -10.53
N TRP A 850 -37.28 13.93 -9.64
CA TRP A 850 -37.92 15.24 -9.71
C TRP A 850 -37.66 15.95 -11.04
N CYS A 851 -36.41 15.94 -11.55
CA CYS A 851 -36.07 16.51 -12.86
C CYS A 851 -36.80 15.83 -14.02
N LEU A 852 -37.04 14.51 -13.93
CA LEU A 852 -37.79 13.78 -14.96
C LEU A 852 -39.29 14.16 -14.92
N GLU A 853 -39.90 14.12 -13.73
CA GLU A 853 -41.33 14.46 -13.56
C GLU A 853 -41.65 15.89 -14.00
N HIS A 854 -40.79 16.86 -13.71
CA HIS A 854 -40.98 18.26 -14.13
C HIS A 854 -40.65 18.50 -15.61
N SER A 855 -39.80 17.68 -16.23
CA SER A 855 -39.66 17.67 -17.69
C SER A 855 -40.88 17.07 -18.41
N GLU A 856 -41.58 16.11 -17.79
CA GLU A 856 -42.84 15.56 -18.33
C GLU A 856 -44.03 16.52 -18.19
N ARG A 857 -44.04 17.34 -17.12
CA ARG A 857 -45.05 18.40 -16.90
C ARG A 857 -44.83 19.66 -17.76
N GLY A 858 -43.61 19.85 -18.26
CA GLY A 858 -43.22 21.01 -19.07
C GLY A 858 -42.69 22.21 -18.27
N ASP A 859 -42.45 22.04 -16.97
CA ASP A 859 -41.83 23.06 -16.11
C ASP A 859 -40.32 23.19 -16.37
N ILE A 860 -39.69 22.15 -16.94
CA ILE A 860 -38.31 22.13 -17.42
C ILE A 860 -38.32 21.79 -18.91
N GLU A 861 -37.66 22.58 -19.76
CA GLU A 861 -37.70 22.42 -21.23
C GLU A 861 -37.27 21.01 -21.71
N GLN A 862 -36.33 20.38 -21.00
CA GLN A 862 -35.81 19.05 -21.34
C GLN A 862 -35.17 18.39 -20.12
N ARG A 863 -35.25 17.05 -20.03
CA ARG A 863 -34.47 16.26 -19.05
C ARG A 863 -32.98 16.63 -19.08
N PRO A 864 -32.25 16.61 -17.94
CA PRO A 864 -30.86 17.02 -17.92
C PRO A 864 -29.99 16.07 -18.77
N ASP A 865 -29.24 16.63 -19.71
CA ASP A 865 -28.30 15.90 -20.58
C ASP A 865 -26.85 15.98 -20.09
N PHE A 866 -26.60 16.84 -19.09
CA PHE A 866 -25.33 17.05 -18.41
C PHE A 866 -25.49 16.90 -16.89
N LEU A 867 -24.55 16.20 -16.23
CA LEU A 867 -24.47 16.10 -14.78
C LEU A 867 -23.04 16.40 -14.30
N LEU A 868 -22.92 17.33 -13.34
CA LEU A 868 -21.68 17.62 -12.62
C LEU A 868 -21.89 17.37 -11.13
N ALA A 869 -21.06 16.50 -10.52
CA ALA A 869 -21.05 16.26 -9.08
C ALA A 869 -19.66 16.59 -8.50
N LEU A 870 -19.64 17.38 -7.44
CA LEU A 870 -18.44 17.91 -6.76
C LEU A 870 -18.51 17.59 -5.26
N GLY A 871 -17.41 17.08 -4.70
CA GLY A 871 -17.29 16.77 -3.27
C GLY A 871 -15.82 16.56 -2.84
N ASP A 872 -15.57 16.39 -1.54
CA ASP A 872 -14.25 16.08 -0.95
C ASP A 872 -14.27 14.98 0.12
N GLY A 873 -15.47 14.61 0.58
CA GLY A 873 -15.68 13.65 1.65
C GLY A 873 -15.78 12.20 1.19
N ARG A 874 -15.77 11.26 2.15
CA ARG A 874 -16.05 9.83 1.87
C ARG A 874 -17.54 9.61 1.58
N ASP A 875 -18.37 10.44 2.20
CA ASP A 875 -19.82 10.56 2.08
C ASP A 875 -20.29 11.02 0.69
N ASP A 876 -19.40 11.57 -0.13
CA ASP A 876 -19.67 11.92 -1.54
C ASP A 876 -19.45 10.74 -2.52
N GLU A 877 -18.69 9.71 -2.12
CA GLU A 877 -18.39 8.54 -2.95
C GLU A 877 -19.65 7.80 -3.45
N PRO A 878 -20.72 7.59 -2.64
CA PRO A 878 -22.00 7.09 -3.12
C PRO A 878 -22.60 7.94 -4.26
N VAL A 879 -22.45 9.27 -4.21
CA VAL A 879 -22.96 10.20 -5.24
C VAL A 879 -22.16 10.05 -6.52
N PHE A 880 -20.82 9.94 -6.43
CA PHE A 880 -19.98 9.69 -7.59
C PHE A 880 -20.33 8.35 -8.26
N ARG A 881 -20.51 7.28 -7.45
CA ARG A 881 -20.94 5.96 -7.92
C ARG A 881 -22.29 6.02 -8.64
N TRP A 882 -23.27 6.71 -8.06
CA TRP A 882 -24.60 6.93 -8.63
C TRP A 882 -24.55 7.68 -9.97
N ALA A 883 -23.86 8.83 -10.00
CA ALA A 883 -23.70 9.64 -11.21
C ALA A 883 -23.00 8.85 -12.33
N ASN A 884 -21.92 8.14 -12.01
CA ASN A 884 -21.20 7.27 -12.95
C ASN A 884 -22.04 6.07 -13.42
N LYS A 885 -23.08 5.67 -12.68
CA LYS A 885 -24.03 4.62 -13.11
C LYS A 885 -25.03 5.16 -14.14
N LEU A 886 -25.49 6.42 -14.01
CA LEU A 886 -26.40 7.06 -14.98
C LEU A 886 -25.76 7.19 -16.37
N GLU A 887 -24.47 7.53 -16.46
CA GLU A 887 -23.74 7.56 -17.74
C GLU A 887 -23.58 6.17 -18.35
N ARG A 888 -23.21 5.17 -17.54
CA ARG A 888 -23.08 3.77 -17.99
C ARG A 888 -24.41 3.21 -18.50
N ALA A 889 -25.52 3.61 -17.90
CA ALA A 889 -26.88 3.32 -18.35
C ALA A 889 -27.35 4.19 -19.55
N ARG A 890 -26.54 5.15 -20.02
CA ARG A 890 -26.84 6.13 -21.07
C ARG A 890 -28.11 6.96 -20.82
N LEU A 891 -28.38 7.25 -19.55
CA LEU A 891 -29.50 8.11 -19.13
C LEU A 891 -29.15 9.60 -19.20
N VAL A 892 -27.87 9.93 -19.00
CA VAL A 892 -27.29 11.28 -19.14
C VAL A 892 -26.18 11.20 -20.20
N ASN A 893 -26.09 12.18 -21.11
CA ASN A 893 -25.14 12.16 -22.23
C ASN A 893 -23.70 12.41 -21.78
N TYR A 894 -23.50 13.25 -20.75
CA TYR A 894 -22.19 13.56 -20.20
C TYR A 894 -22.25 13.70 -18.68
N VAL A 895 -21.46 12.89 -17.97
CA VAL A 895 -21.33 12.97 -16.51
C VAL A 895 -19.89 13.25 -16.12
N MET A 896 -19.69 14.27 -15.28
CA MET A 896 -18.41 14.57 -14.65
C MET A 896 -18.55 14.50 -13.12
N THR A 897 -17.74 13.65 -12.50
CA THR A 897 -17.64 13.49 -11.04
C THR A 897 -16.25 13.94 -10.62
N VAL A 898 -16.16 14.81 -9.61
CA VAL A 898 -14.92 15.51 -9.24
C VAL A 898 -14.71 15.46 -7.73
N THR A 899 -13.59 14.87 -7.29
CA THR A 899 -13.14 14.93 -5.90
C THR A 899 -12.21 16.13 -5.65
N LEU A 900 -12.18 16.62 -4.41
CA LEU A 900 -11.36 17.73 -3.94
C LEU A 900 -10.42 17.29 -2.82
N GLY A 901 -9.36 16.54 -3.15
CA GLY A 901 -8.38 16.11 -2.16
C GLY A 901 -7.40 15.07 -2.66
N PHE A 902 -6.70 14.44 -1.72
CA PHE A 902 -5.74 13.34 -1.97
C PHE A 902 -6.21 12.04 -1.31
N ARG A 903 -7.44 11.59 -1.63
CA ARG A 903 -8.02 10.30 -1.19
C ARG A 903 -8.39 9.42 -2.38
N SER A 904 -8.40 8.10 -2.21
CA SER A 904 -8.93 7.15 -3.20
C SER A 904 -10.40 7.43 -3.46
N THR A 905 -10.83 7.49 -4.73
CA THR A 905 -12.16 7.98 -5.13
C THR A 905 -12.74 7.24 -6.34
N GLU A 906 -14.06 7.15 -6.43
CA GLU A 906 -14.81 6.80 -7.65
C GLU A 906 -15.06 8.03 -8.56
N ALA A 907 -14.62 9.23 -8.19
CA ALA A 907 -14.68 10.40 -9.06
C ALA A 907 -13.82 10.22 -10.32
N LYS A 908 -14.36 10.64 -11.48
CA LYS A 908 -13.68 10.60 -12.78
C LYS A 908 -12.51 11.56 -12.89
N ALA A 909 -12.48 12.57 -12.04
CA ALA A 909 -11.43 13.57 -12.02
C ALA A 909 -11.17 14.05 -10.60
N TYR A 910 -9.99 14.64 -10.39
CA TYR A 910 -9.69 15.39 -9.18
C TYR A 910 -9.39 16.86 -9.48
N LEU A 911 -9.62 17.70 -8.48
CA LEU A 911 -9.23 19.08 -8.40
C LEU A 911 -8.58 19.31 -7.02
N THR A 912 -7.68 20.28 -6.88
CA THR A 912 -7.10 20.57 -5.55
C THR A 912 -8.05 21.48 -4.76
N GLN A 913 -8.09 21.35 -3.43
CA GLN A 913 -8.90 22.20 -2.55
C GLN A 913 -8.64 23.71 -2.77
N GLY A 914 -9.67 24.54 -2.53
CA GLY A 914 -9.64 25.99 -2.77
C GLY A 914 -9.86 26.42 -4.23
N VAL A 915 -10.25 25.49 -5.11
CA VAL A 915 -10.35 25.70 -6.57
C VAL A 915 -11.77 25.42 -7.09
N ALA A 916 -12.70 24.97 -6.25
CA ALA A 916 -14.13 24.86 -6.60
C ALA A 916 -14.67 26.21 -7.10
N ASP A 917 -14.33 27.32 -6.43
CA ASP A 917 -14.60 28.68 -6.89
C ASP A 917 -14.07 28.95 -8.31
N ARG A 918 -12.95 28.33 -8.72
CA ARG A 918 -12.39 28.51 -10.07
C ARG A 918 -13.10 27.70 -11.13
N LEU A 919 -13.90 26.69 -10.79
CA LEU A 919 -14.83 26.09 -11.74
C LEU A 919 -15.98 27.05 -12.04
N ALA A 920 -16.57 27.65 -11.01
CA ALA A 920 -17.55 28.72 -11.19
C ALA A 920 -16.97 29.92 -11.96
N ILE A 921 -15.74 30.36 -11.64
CA ILE A 921 -15.07 31.45 -12.38
C ILE A 921 -14.66 31.01 -13.80
N ALA A 922 -14.38 29.72 -14.06
CA ALA A 922 -14.20 29.23 -15.43
C ALA A 922 -15.49 29.37 -16.25
N PHE A 923 -16.65 29.06 -15.66
CA PHE A 923 -17.95 29.33 -16.26
C PHE A 923 -18.27 30.84 -16.38
N ARG A 924 -17.64 31.73 -15.59
CA ARG A 924 -17.68 33.20 -15.83
C ARG A 924 -16.83 33.63 -17.04
N THR A 925 -15.68 33.03 -17.26
CA THR A 925 -14.69 33.58 -18.22
C THR A 925 -15.07 33.42 -19.70
N SER A 926 -16.06 32.59 -20.04
CA SER A 926 -16.61 32.52 -21.40
C SER A 926 -17.55 33.67 -21.78
N THR A 927 -17.89 34.58 -20.84
CA THR A 927 -18.54 35.88 -21.12
C THR A 927 -17.63 37.09 -20.88
N MET A 928 -16.42 36.87 -20.37
CA MET A 928 -15.43 37.91 -20.05
C MET A 928 -14.07 37.54 -20.64
N SER A 929 -13.90 37.77 -21.95
CA SER A 929 -12.57 37.94 -22.54
C SER A 929 -11.82 39.05 -21.79
N PRO A 930 -10.57 38.85 -21.35
CA PRO A 930 -9.79 39.94 -20.79
C PRO A 930 -9.61 41.00 -21.89
N ASN A 931 -10.16 42.20 -21.66
CA ASN A 931 -9.99 43.35 -22.56
C ASN A 931 -8.53 43.83 -22.50
N VAL A 932 -7.67 43.15 -23.25
CA VAL A 932 -6.33 43.63 -23.61
C VAL A 932 -6.53 44.96 -24.36
N PRO A 933 -5.81 46.03 -24.01
CA PRO A 933 -5.79 47.23 -24.84
C PRO A 933 -5.30 46.84 -26.23
N ALA A 934 -6.14 46.96 -27.26
CA ALA A 934 -5.81 46.54 -28.63
C ALA A 934 -4.51 47.18 -29.17
N ALA A 935 -4.07 48.28 -28.56
CA ALA A 935 -2.81 48.94 -28.83
C ALA A 935 -1.54 48.12 -28.48
N ASN A 936 -1.62 47.15 -27.56
CA ASN A 936 -0.48 46.34 -27.10
C ASN A 936 -0.28 45.01 -27.86
N ALA A 937 -1.22 44.61 -28.73
CA ALA A 937 -1.28 43.27 -29.31
C ALA A 937 0.05 42.74 -29.86
N ALA A 938 0.79 43.55 -30.63
CA ALA A 938 2.06 43.15 -31.25
C ALA A 938 3.20 42.80 -30.25
N PHE A 939 3.11 43.20 -28.98
CA PHE A 939 4.03 42.76 -27.93
C PHE A 939 3.51 41.52 -27.18
N GLU A 940 2.19 41.42 -27.00
CA GLU A 940 1.54 40.25 -26.40
C GLU A 940 1.73 39.01 -27.27
N ASP A 941 1.52 39.13 -28.59
CA ASP A 941 1.74 38.06 -29.57
C ASP A 941 3.22 37.64 -29.60
N ALA A 942 4.14 38.61 -29.70
CA ALA A 942 5.58 38.37 -29.75
C ALA A 942 6.16 37.80 -28.44
N THR A 943 5.45 37.89 -27.31
CA THR A 943 5.86 37.31 -26.02
C THR A 943 4.99 36.13 -25.57
N GLN A 944 4.13 35.62 -26.47
CA GLN A 944 3.23 34.51 -26.18
C GLN A 944 3.99 33.21 -25.87
N ILE A 945 3.55 32.53 -24.80
CA ILE A 945 4.09 31.25 -24.35
C ILE A 945 3.01 30.19 -24.45
N LYS A 946 3.33 29.08 -25.12
CA LYS A 946 2.41 27.95 -25.31
C LYS A 946 2.90 26.74 -24.51
N PRO A 947 2.10 26.17 -23.60
CA PRO A 947 2.51 24.98 -22.85
C PRO A 947 2.56 23.74 -23.74
N LEU A 948 3.59 22.91 -23.55
CA LEU A 948 3.76 21.60 -24.20
C LEU A 948 3.61 20.42 -23.23
N GLY A 949 3.51 20.68 -21.93
CA GLY A 949 3.46 19.66 -20.87
C GLY A 949 4.83 19.31 -20.28
N GLY A 950 4.84 18.69 -19.09
CA GLY A 950 6.07 18.21 -18.44
C GLY A 950 7.14 19.28 -18.19
N GLY A 951 6.74 20.48 -17.74
CA GLY A 951 7.65 21.62 -17.54
C GLY A 951 8.21 22.25 -18.83
N ARG A 952 7.71 21.85 -20.00
CA ARG A 952 8.15 22.36 -21.32
C ARG A 952 7.12 23.32 -21.92
N TYR A 953 7.63 24.34 -22.58
CA TYR A 953 6.86 25.39 -23.25
C TYR A 953 7.50 25.75 -24.59
N GLU A 954 6.71 26.33 -25.48
CA GLU A 954 7.08 26.82 -26.81
C GLU A 954 6.93 28.35 -26.83
N ALA A 955 7.90 29.04 -27.42
CA ALA A 955 7.85 30.46 -27.73
C ALA A 955 8.43 30.70 -29.13
N ASN A 956 8.00 31.75 -29.82
CA ASN A 956 8.49 32.10 -31.15
C ASN A 956 9.14 33.50 -31.11
N LEU A 957 10.46 33.58 -31.29
CA LEU A 957 11.19 34.84 -31.15
C LEU A 957 11.14 35.66 -32.45
N GLU A 958 10.50 36.82 -32.40
CA GLU A 958 10.18 37.62 -33.58
C GLU A 958 11.30 38.55 -34.07
N GLY A 959 11.30 38.80 -35.38
CA GLY A 959 12.31 39.63 -36.06
C GLY A 959 12.25 41.13 -35.72
N GLU A 960 11.08 41.66 -35.36
CA GLU A 960 10.89 43.09 -35.08
C GLU A 960 11.37 43.51 -33.68
N TRP A 961 11.58 42.54 -32.79
CA TRP A 961 12.11 42.71 -31.44
C TRP A 961 13.61 42.36 -31.35
N CYS A 962 14.30 42.37 -32.49
CA CYS A 962 15.73 42.06 -32.61
C CYS A 962 16.63 43.29 -32.76
N VAL A 963 17.92 43.09 -32.45
CA VAL A 963 19.03 43.89 -32.95
C VAL A 963 19.79 43.04 -33.97
N GLY A 964 19.82 43.49 -35.23
CA GLY A 964 20.32 42.73 -36.37
C GLY A 964 19.52 41.45 -36.60
N ALA A 965 20.15 40.31 -36.32
CA ALA A 965 19.58 38.97 -36.36
C ALA A 965 19.70 38.25 -35.00
N VAL A 966 19.64 39.01 -33.89
CA VAL A 966 19.60 38.49 -32.51
C VAL A 966 18.44 39.15 -31.76
N PRO A 967 17.54 38.38 -31.13
CA PRO A 967 16.52 38.89 -30.20
C PRO A 967 17.13 39.81 -29.13
N HIS A 968 16.48 40.93 -28.83
CA HIS A 968 16.94 41.88 -27.82
C HIS A 968 16.98 41.22 -26.42
N GLY A 969 17.91 41.65 -25.56
CA GLY A 969 18.09 41.07 -24.21
C GLY A 969 16.82 41.19 -23.39
N GLY A 970 16.31 42.41 -23.24
CA GLY A 970 15.07 42.71 -22.53
C GLY A 970 13.82 42.10 -23.13
N TYR A 971 13.76 41.92 -24.45
CA TYR A 971 12.64 41.20 -25.08
C TYR A 971 12.68 39.72 -24.70
N THR A 972 13.86 39.11 -24.73
CA THR A 972 14.07 37.74 -24.26
C THR A 972 13.71 37.64 -22.76
N THR A 973 14.10 38.62 -21.95
CA THR A 973 13.72 38.70 -20.53
C THR A 973 12.19 38.83 -20.34
N SER A 974 11.48 39.57 -21.19
CA SER A 974 10.00 39.62 -21.19
C SER A 974 9.36 38.26 -21.55
N VAL A 975 9.96 37.49 -22.46
CA VAL A 975 9.54 36.10 -22.74
C VAL A 975 9.74 35.21 -21.50
N PHE A 976 10.82 35.38 -20.73
CA PHE A 976 11.01 34.69 -19.45
C PHE A 976 10.02 35.16 -18.36
N TYR A 977 9.65 36.45 -18.33
CA TYR A 977 8.61 36.96 -17.44
C TYR A 977 7.26 36.29 -17.74
N ARG A 978 6.87 36.23 -19.02
CA ARG A 978 5.66 35.53 -19.47
C ARG A 978 5.73 34.03 -19.20
N LEU A 979 6.89 33.41 -19.39
CA LEU A 979 7.11 32.00 -19.07
C LEU A 979 6.82 31.71 -17.59
N ALA A 980 7.28 32.56 -16.67
CA ALA A 980 7.00 32.40 -15.26
C ALA A 980 5.49 32.50 -14.97
N LEU A 981 4.79 33.50 -15.52
CA LEU A 981 3.33 33.63 -15.40
C LEU A 981 2.60 32.39 -15.95
N THR A 982 2.91 31.97 -17.18
CA THR A 982 2.30 30.81 -17.84
C THR A 982 2.66 29.51 -17.12
N HIS A 983 3.86 29.40 -16.55
CA HIS A 983 4.29 28.24 -15.78
C HIS A 983 3.51 28.13 -14.47
N PHE A 984 3.43 29.19 -13.66
CA PHE A 984 2.62 29.17 -12.44
C PHE A 984 1.12 29.06 -12.75
N ALA A 985 0.62 29.59 -13.88
CA ALA A 985 -0.77 29.38 -14.30
C ALA A 985 -1.08 27.96 -14.80
N HIS A 986 -0.08 27.22 -15.33
CA HIS A 986 -0.30 25.90 -15.96
C HIS A 986 0.19 24.72 -15.11
N ALA A 987 1.40 24.79 -14.56
CA ALA A 987 1.98 23.75 -13.72
C ALA A 987 1.50 23.88 -12.26
N HIS A 988 1.48 25.10 -11.72
CA HIS A 988 1.17 25.38 -10.31
C HIS A 988 -0.05 26.30 -10.08
N PRO A 989 -1.16 26.16 -10.82
CA PRO A 989 -2.26 27.16 -10.82
C PRO A 989 -2.78 27.50 -9.43
N ASN A 990 -2.69 26.56 -8.50
CA ASN A 990 -3.34 26.60 -7.19
C ASN A 990 -2.34 26.79 -6.03
N HIS A 991 -1.04 26.97 -6.34
CA HIS A 991 0.00 27.23 -5.34
C HIS A 991 -0.13 28.62 -4.71
N TYR A 992 -0.78 29.54 -5.42
CA TYR A 992 -1.10 30.89 -4.94
C TYR A 992 -2.56 31.25 -5.18
N THR A 993 -3.14 32.00 -4.26
CA THR A 993 -4.53 32.50 -4.32
C THR A 993 -4.71 33.55 -5.43
N GLU A 994 -3.70 34.38 -5.63
CA GLU A 994 -3.57 35.39 -6.69
C GLU A 994 -2.45 35.00 -7.66
N PRO A 995 -2.45 35.51 -8.91
CA PRO A 995 -1.34 35.28 -9.84
C PRO A 995 0.00 35.76 -9.25
N ALA A 996 0.97 34.85 -9.15
CA ALA A 996 2.31 35.21 -8.71
C ALA A 996 3.12 35.78 -9.87
N THR A 997 3.55 37.02 -9.70
CA THR A 997 4.37 37.76 -10.66
C THR A 997 5.85 37.64 -10.31
N PRO A 998 6.77 37.60 -11.30
CA PRO A 998 8.20 37.75 -11.04
C PRO A 998 8.52 39.02 -10.25
N ILE A 999 9.21 38.85 -9.13
CA ILE A 999 9.75 39.94 -8.30
C ILE A 999 11.27 40.09 -8.47
N SER A 1000 11.96 39.03 -8.91
CA SER A 1000 13.38 39.06 -9.27
C SER A 1000 13.68 38.04 -10.36
N MET A 1001 14.49 38.41 -11.34
CA MET A 1001 14.98 37.53 -12.42
C MET A 1001 16.49 37.70 -12.60
N GLN A 1002 17.21 36.59 -12.71
CA GLN A 1002 18.66 36.55 -12.89
C GLN A 1002 18.99 35.65 -14.08
N LEU A 1003 19.18 36.24 -15.26
CA LEU A 1003 19.37 35.54 -16.54
C LEU A 1003 20.81 35.66 -17.06
N THR A 1004 21.32 34.56 -17.61
CA THR A 1004 22.63 34.48 -18.28
C THR A 1004 22.47 34.04 -19.74
N PHE A 1005 22.96 34.87 -20.66
CA PHE A 1005 22.94 34.64 -22.11
C PHE A 1005 24.16 33.79 -22.53
N LEU A 1006 24.10 32.50 -22.21
CA LEU A 1006 25.15 31.50 -22.45
C LEU A 1006 25.60 31.41 -23.92
N ARG A 1007 24.68 31.56 -24.87
CA ARG A 1007 24.93 31.52 -26.32
C ARG A 1007 23.98 32.47 -27.04
N ARG A 1008 24.42 32.95 -28.22
CA ARG A 1008 23.61 33.76 -29.13
C ARG A 1008 22.27 33.06 -29.45
N THR A 1009 21.17 33.77 -29.19
CA THR A 1009 19.79 33.44 -29.63
C THR A 1009 19.57 33.80 -31.09
N GLY A 1010 18.56 33.20 -31.71
CA GLY A 1010 18.09 33.51 -33.06
C GLY A 1010 16.57 33.68 -33.11
N THR A 1011 16.07 34.27 -34.20
CA THR A 1011 14.63 34.36 -34.50
C THR A 1011 14.03 32.99 -34.81
N GLY A 1012 12.74 32.81 -34.54
CA GLY A 1012 12.01 31.56 -34.76
C GLY A 1012 11.76 30.78 -33.46
N PRO A 1013 11.34 29.49 -33.57
CA PRO A 1013 10.89 28.72 -32.42
C PRO A 1013 12.01 28.46 -31.41
N ALA A 1014 11.62 28.46 -30.13
CA ALA A 1014 12.45 28.13 -28.99
C ALA A 1014 11.66 27.24 -28.02
N ILE A 1015 12.34 26.25 -27.46
CA ILE A 1015 11.79 25.40 -26.40
C ILE A 1015 12.30 25.93 -25.06
N LEU A 1016 11.36 26.29 -24.21
CA LEU A 1016 11.58 26.72 -22.83
C LEU A 1016 11.37 25.52 -21.91
N THR A 1017 12.26 25.31 -20.95
CA THR A 1017 12.13 24.26 -19.93
C THR A 1017 12.25 24.88 -18.55
N VAL A 1018 11.31 24.55 -17.66
CA VAL A 1018 11.26 25.05 -16.29
C VAL A 1018 11.46 23.90 -15.30
N GLU A 1019 12.25 24.16 -14.26
CA GLU A 1019 12.62 23.26 -13.18
C GLU A 1019 12.29 23.95 -11.85
N ASP A 1020 11.47 23.32 -11.01
CA ASP A 1020 11.01 23.88 -9.73
C ASP A 1020 12.09 23.74 -8.67
N MET A 1021 12.75 24.85 -8.30
CA MET A 1021 13.84 24.82 -7.31
C MET A 1021 13.30 24.93 -5.88
N LYS A 1022 12.25 25.74 -5.69
CA LYS A 1022 11.59 25.96 -4.41
C LYS A 1022 10.17 26.43 -4.65
N LEU A 1023 9.18 25.68 -4.17
CA LEU A 1023 7.79 26.11 -4.10
C LEU A 1023 7.49 26.51 -2.65
N GLY A 1024 7.15 27.78 -2.43
CA GLY A 1024 6.95 28.33 -1.08
C GLY A 1024 5.74 29.26 -0.99
N ALA A 1025 5.01 29.18 0.13
CA ALA A 1025 3.74 29.88 0.34
C ALA A 1025 3.79 31.43 0.25
N ARG A 1026 4.99 32.03 0.33
CA ARG A 1026 5.20 33.47 0.07
C ARG A 1026 5.99 33.71 -1.21
N THR A 1027 7.10 33.01 -1.41
CA THR A 1027 7.95 33.14 -2.59
C THR A 1027 8.35 31.77 -3.12
N SER A 1028 8.34 31.64 -4.45
CA SER A 1028 8.80 30.45 -5.16
C SER A 1028 9.89 30.82 -6.15
N THR A 1029 10.85 29.94 -6.33
CA THR A 1029 11.98 30.12 -7.25
C THR A 1029 11.98 28.98 -8.25
N ILE A 1030 12.00 29.33 -9.54
CA ILE A 1030 12.11 28.40 -10.66
C ILE A 1030 13.43 28.63 -11.39
N HIS A 1031 13.97 27.58 -11.99
CA HIS A 1031 15.11 27.62 -12.89
C HIS A 1031 14.61 27.39 -14.32
N ALA A 1032 14.79 28.38 -15.18
CA ALA A 1032 14.26 28.37 -16.54
C ALA A 1032 15.40 28.40 -17.58
N LYS A 1033 15.25 27.64 -18.67
CA LYS A 1033 16.23 27.53 -19.76
C LYS A 1033 15.53 27.70 -21.11
N LEU A 1034 16.08 28.54 -21.98
CA LEU A 1034 15.66 28.73 -23.38
C LEU A 1034 16.63 27.97 -24.28
N SER A 1035 16.10 27.04 -25.08
CA SER A 1035 16.88 26.19 -25.98
C SER A 1035 16.41 26.32 -27.43
N GLN A 1036 17.37 26.34 -28.36
CA GLN A 1036 17.12 26.40 -29.80
C GLN A 1036 18.03 25.39 -30.53
N PRO A 1037 17.67 24.93 -31.74
CA PRO A 1037 18.50 24.01 -32.53
C PRO A 1037 19.97 24.46 -32.65
N SER A 1038 20.91 23.52 -32.58
CA SER A 1038 22.33 23.81 -32.78
C SER A 1038 22.61 24.11 -34.26
N PRO A 1039 23.32 25.20 -34.59
CA PRO A 1039 23.83 25.44 -35.94
C PRO A 1039 24.83 24.36 -36.41
N LYS A 1040 25.38 23.55 -35.50
CA LYS A 1040 26.29 22.44 -35.80
C LYS A 1040 25.60 21.08 -35.89
N ALA A 1041 24.44 20.93 -35.25
CA ALA A 1041 23.68 19.69 -35.17
C ALA A 1041 22.17 20.02 -35.10
N PRO A 1042 21.48 20.19 -36.26
CA PRO A 1042 20.11 20.69 -36.31
C PRO A 1042 19.08 19.88 -35.49
N HIS A 1043 19.35 18.60 -35.25
CA HIS A 1043 18.50 17.70 -34.45
C HIS A 1043 18.73 17.81 -32.93
N ALA A 1044 19.75 18.54 -32.48
CA ALA A 1044 20.07 18.71 -31.06
C ALA A 1044 19.73 20.14 -30.60
N LEU A 1045 19.04 20.25 -29.46
CA LEU A 1045 18.74 21.53 -28.82
C LEU A 1045 19.93 22.00 -27.96
N GLU A 1046 20.37 23.24 -28.19
CA GLU A 1046 21.35 23.93 -27.35
C GLU A 1046 20.66 24.96 -26.47
N VAL A 1047 20.89 24.90 -25.15
CA VAL A 1047 20.57 26.00 -24.23
C VAL A 1047 21.30 27.27 -24.69
N LYS A 1048 20.55 28.37 -24.83
CA LYS A 1048 21.02 29.70 -25.23
C LYS A 1048 20.97 30.70 -24.07
N VAL A 1049 19.91 30.64 -23.27
CA VAL A 1049 19.73 31.47 -22.05
C VAL A 1049 19.31 30.56 -20.91
N ALA A 1050 19.83 30.79 -19.70
CA ALA A 1050 19.40 30.10 -18.49
C ALA A 1050 19.40 31.07 -17.30
N GLY A 1051 18.53 30.86 -16.33
CA GLY A 1051 18.47 31.72 -15.16
C GLY A 1051 17.43 31.34 -14.12
N TYR A 1052 17.52 31.99 -12.96
CA TYR A 1052 16.58 31.81 -11.86
C TYR A 1052 15.56 32.95 -11.85
N ILE A 1053 14.29 32.61 -11.59
CA ILE A 1053 13.19 33.56 -11.47
C ILE A 1053 12.51 33.32 -10.13
N THR A 1054 12.39 34.36 -9.31
CA THR A 1054 11.62 34.34 -8.07
C THR A 1054 10.30 35.08 -8.28
N VAL A 1055 9.19 34.42 -7.95
CA VAL A 1055 7.82 34.95 -8.04
C VAL A 1055 7.20 35.13 -6.66
N SER A 1056 6.24 36.05 -6.55
CA SER A 1056 5.43 36.30 -5.36
C SER A 1056 4.00 36.74 -5.74
N PRO A 1057 2.94 36.27 -5.07
CA PRO A 1057 1.61 36.88 -5.17
C PRO A 1057 1.57 38.19 -4.37
N SER A 1058 0.62 39.06 -4.68
CA SER A 1058 0.48 40.37 -4.02
C SER A 1058 0.16 40.21 -2.54
N SER A 1059 -0.76 39.30 -2.22
CA SER A 1059 -1.14 38.93 -0.85
C SER A 1059 0.00 38.44 0.06
N ALA A 1060 1.17 38.07 -0.47
CA ALA A 1060 2.33 37.65 0.32
C ALA A 1060 3.34 38.78 0.64
N GLU A 1061 3.24 39.93 -0.05
CA GLU A 1061 4.18 41.06 0.04
C GLU A 1061 3.83 41.97 1.24
N VAL A 1062 3.91 41.43 2.46
CA VAL A 1062 3.64 42.15 3.71
C VAL A 1062 4.94 42.70 4.31
N GLY A 1063 5.10 44.03 4.31
CA GLY A 1063 6.28 44.71 4.83
C GLY A 1063 6.07 46.22 5.05
N ILE A 1064 7.12 46.91 5.49
CA ILE A 1064 7.10 48.37 5.67
C ILE A 1064 7.33 49.04 4.31
N THR A 1065 6.35 49.82 3.86
CA THR A 1065 6.53 50.77 2.76
C THR A 1065 6.93 52.13 3.33
N ALA A 1066 8.07 52.66 2.88
CA ALA A 1066 8.54 54.00 3.25
C ALA A 1066 8.93 54.77 1.99
N PRO A 1067 8.52 56.05 1.86
CA PRO A 1067 8.93 56.88 0.73
C PRO A 1067 10.43 57.16 0.82
N THR A 1068 11.19 56.77 -0.21
CA THR A 1068 12.58 57.19 -0.37
C THR A 1068 12.61 58.45 -1.23
N HIS A 1069 13.28 59.51 -0.77
CA HIS A 1069 13.28 60.85 -1.41
C HIS A 1069 14.08 60.92 -2.73
N TRP A 1070 13.72 60.09 -3.71
CA TRP A 1070 14.34 60.06 -5.03
C TRP A 1070 13.55 60.92 -6.03
N GLY A 1071 13.85 62.22 -6.05
CA GLY A 1071 13.15 63.18 -6.91
C GLY A 1071 13.46 63.02 -8.41
N LEU A 1072 12.43 63.18 -9.24
CA LEU A 1072 12.57 63.33 -10.69
C LEU A 1072 13.27 64.67 -11.01
N HIS A 1073 14.44 64.60 -11.63
CA HIS A 1073 15.21 65.78 -12.06
C HIS A 1073 15.75 65.58 -13.49
N PRO A 1074 15.71 66.62 -14.36
CA PRO A 1074 14.95 67.87 -14.22
C PRO A 1074 13.43 67.66 -14.35
N ALA A 1075 12.64 68.66 -13.96
CA ALA A 1075 11.18 68.66 -14.13
C ALA A 1075 10.78 68.51 -15.61
N VAL A 1076 9.60 67.92 -15.86
CA VAL A 1076 9.10 67.56 -17.20
C VAL A 1076 7.62 67.91 -17.35
N SER A 1077 7.16 68.17 -18.56
CA SER A 1077 5.75 68.25 -18.92
C SER A 1077 5.39 67.16 -19.93
N LEU A 1078 4.86 66.03 -19.42
CA LEU A 1078 4.57 64.83 -20.21
C LEU A 1078 3.52 65.06 -21.31
N ASP A 1079 2.55 65.95 -21.09
CA ASP A 1079 1.55 66.33 -22.10
C ASP A 1079 2.19 67.05 -23.29
N LYS A 1080 3.12 67.98 -23.04
CA LYS A 1080 3.86 68.68 -24.11
C LYS A 1080 4.78 67.72 -24.88
N LEU A 1081 5.40 66.75 -24.19
CA LEU A 1081 6.16 65.70 -24.87
C LEU A 1081 5.29 64.82 -25.77
N ARG A 1082 4.05 64.52 -25.34
CA ARG A 1082 3.08 63.74 -26.12
C ARG A 1082 2.66 64.45 -27.42
N GLU A 1083 2.42 65.76 -27.35
CA GLU A 1083 1.90 66.57 -28.45
C GLU A 1083 2.98 67.08 -29.41
N SER A 1084 4.09 67.62 -28.90
CA SER A 1084 5.10 68.33 -29.69
C SER A 1084 6.49 67.70 -29.71
N ASP A 1085 6.66 66.49 -29.18
CA ASP A 1085 7.93 65.75 -29.08
C ASP A 1085 9.08 66.51 -28.34
N SER A 1086 8.76 67.63 -27.67
CA SER A 1086 9.63 68.42 -26.78
C SER A 1086 8.79 69.30 -25.85
N ASP A 1087 9.25 69.53 -24.61
CA ASP A 1087 8.66 70.48 -23.67
C ASP A 1087 9.49 71.76 -23.44
N GLY A 1088 10.66 71.85 -24.10
CA GLY A 1088 11.64 72.93 -23.97
C GLY A 1088 12.89 72.57 -23.15
N VAL A 1089 12.81 71.57 -22.26
CA VAL A 1089 13.95 70.99 -21.51
C VAL A 1089 14.27 69.58 -22.00
N TRP A 1090 13.24 68.80 -22.29
CA TRP A 1090 13.29 67.46 -22.85
C TRP A 1090 12.97 67.47 -24.35
N SER A 1091 13.55 66.54 -25.10
CA SER A 1091 13.32 66.38 -26.54
C SER A 1091 13.42 64.93 -26.99
N TYR A 1092 12.69 64.57 -28.05
CA TYR A 1092 12.70 63.24 -28.65
C TYR A 1092 14.10 62.80 -29.09
N LEU A 1093 14.49 61.60 -28.66
CA LEU A 1093 15.75 60.94 -28.99
C LEU A 1093 15.52 59.95 -30.15
N PRO A 1094 15.96 60.24 -31.38
CA PRO A 1094 15.83 59.31 -32.50
C PRO A 1094 16.73 58.09 -32.28
N VAL A 1095 16.19 56.89 -32.50
CA VAL A 1095 16.92 55.62 -32.35
C VAL A 1095 18.05 55.53 -33.39
N PRO A 1096 19.34 55.49 -32.99
CA PRO A 1096 20.44 55.38 -33.94
C PRO A 1096 20.38 54.04 -34.67
N PHE A 1097 20.62 54.04 -35.99
CA PHE A 1097 20.66 52.84 -36.83
C PHE A 1097 19.38 51.98 -36.73
N SER A 1098 18.19 52.58 -36.78
CA SER A 1098 16.91 51.92 -36.48
C SER A 1098 16.61 50.66 -37.32
N GLU A 1099 17.13 50.53 -38.56
CA GLU A 1099 17.01 49.30 -39.38
C GLU A 1099 17.77 48.11 -38.77
N PHE A 1100 18.91 48.38 -38.13
CA PHE A 1100 19.69 47.41 -37.38
C PHE A 1100 19.12 47.23 -35.97
N ARG A 1101 18.71 48.31 -35.29
CA ARG A 1101 18.17 48.31 -33.92
C ARG A 1101 16.63 48.31 -33.92
N ARG A 1102 16.00 47.33 -34.59
CA ARG A 1102 14.53 47.28 -34.77
C ARG A 1102 13.75 47.27 -33.45
N ALA A 1103 14.24 46.57 -32.43
CA ALA A 1103 13.68 46.64 -31.07
C ALA A 1103 13.48 48.09 -30.57
N GLY A 1104 14.38 49.02 -30.90
CA GLY A 1104 14.22 50.41 -30.50
C GLY A 1104 13.05 51.15 -31.14
N ARG A 1105 12.50 50.67 -32.27
CA ARG A 1105 11.31 51.24 -32.92
C ARG A 1105 10.04 51.08 -32.07
N GLN A 1106 10.06 50.14 -31.12
CA GLN A 1106 8.93 49.78 -30.26
C GLN A 1106 8.78 50.74 -29.05
N VAL A 1107 9.67 51.73 -28.91
CA VAL A 1107 9.70 52.71 -27.81
C VAL A 1107 10.00 54.10 -28.36
N ARG A 1108 9.33 55.14 -27.86
CA ARG A 1108 9.77 56.53 -28.04
C ARG A 1108 10.47 56.99 -26.76
N LEU A 1109 11.68 57.53 -26.92
CA LEU A 1109 12.51 57.99 -25.82
C LEU A 1109 12.71 59.50 -25.92
N TYR A 1110 12.79 60.15 -24.77
CA TYR A 1110 12.94 61.59 -24.64
C TYR A 1110 14.02 61.87 -23.60
N GLY A 1111 15.00 62.71 -23.94
CA GLY A 1111 16.14 63.04 -23.06
C GLY A 1111 16.30 64.54 -22.90
N PRO A 1112 17.06 64.99 -21.88
CA PRO A 1112 17.31 66.41 -21.66
C PRO A 1112 18.17 67.00 -22.79
N ASP A 1113 17.84 68.22 -23.23
CA ASP A 1113 18.57 68.95 -24.27
C ASP A 1113 20.01 69.22 -23.81
N PRO A 1114 21.05 68.66 -24.49
CA PRO A 1114 22.44 68.81 -24.08
C PRO A 1114 22.96 70.25 -24.17
N LYS A 1115 22.20 71.19 -24.76
CA LYS A 1115 22.53 72.63 -24.77
C LYS A 1115 21.97 73.41 -23.58
N LYS A 1116 21.08 72.81 -22.79
CA LYS A 1116 20.34 73.49 -21.69
C LYS A 1116 20.45 72.79 -20.33
N ALA A 1117 20.83 71.52 -20.30
CA ALA A 1117 21.08 70.81 -19.06
C ALA A 1117 22.28 71.41 -18.30
N GLU A 1118 22.17 71.47 -16.97
CA GLU A 1118 23.34 71.64 -16.10
C GLU A 1118 24.33 70.49 -16.34
N ALA A 1119 25.63 70.76 -16.14
CA ALA A 1119 26.74 69.98 -16.71
C ALA A 1119 26.52 68.45 -16.67
N PRO A 1120 26.56 67.76 -17.84
CA PRO A 1120 26.18 66.35 -17.92
C PRO A 1120 27.10 65.47 -17.08
N GLN A 1121 26.53 64.74 -16.12
CA GLN A 1121 27.27 63.73 -15.36
C GLN A 1121 27.77 62.62 -16.31
N THR A 1122 29.09 62.48 -16.41
CA THR A 1122 29.73 61.44 -17.22
C THR A 1122 29.27 60.06 -16.76
N GLY A 1123 28.74 59.25 -17.69
CA GLY A 1123 28.25 57.89 -17.40
C GLY A 1123 26.76 57.80 -17.05
N VAL A 1124 26.06 58.90 -16.75
CA VAL A 1124 24.61 58.90 -16.46
C VAL A 1124 23.80 59.36 -17.67
N VAL A 1125 22.67 58.69 -17.92
CA VAL A 1125 21.70 58.99 -18.97
C VAL A 1125 20.30 58.90 -18.38
N ASP A 1126 19.55 60.00 -18.43
CA ASP A 1126 18.16 60.08 -17.99
C ASP A 1126 17.23 60.18 -19.19
N GLN A 1127 16.18 59.36 -19.23
CA GLN A 1127 15.24 59.33 -20.34
C GLN A 1127 13.80 59.01 -19.87
N TRP A 1128 12.83 59.70 -20.45
CA TRP A 1128 11.41 59.33 -20.41
C TRP A 1128 11.07 58.42 -21.58
N ALA A 1129 10.22 57.42 -21.34
CA ALA A 1129 9.91 56.37 -22.28
C ALA A 1129 8.39 56.18 -22.44
N GLN A 1130 7.92 56.19 -23.69
CA GLN A 1130 6.56 55.84 -24.09
C GLN A 1130 6.59 54.50 -24.86
N PHE A 1131 5.73 53.56 -24.50
CA PHE A 1131 5.66 52.26 -25.18
C PHE A 1131 4.88 52.41 -26.50
N CYS A 1132 5.47 51.95 -27.61
CA CYS A 1132 4.90 52.11 -28.95
C CYS A 1132 5.05 50.82 -29.78
N PRO A 1133 4.48 49.69 -29.35
CA PRO A 1133 4.58 48.41 -30.06
C PRO A 1133 3.97 48.52 -31.45
N ALA A 1134 4.68 48.00 -32.46
CA ALA A 1134 4.39 48.20 -33.89
C ALA A 1134 4.20 49.68 -34.31
N GLY A 1135 4.76 50.63 -33.56
CA GLY A 1135 4.59 52.07 -33.78
C GLY A 1135 3.30 52.68 -33.21
N ASN A 1136 2.47 51.92 -32.50
CA ASN A 1136 1.21 52.41 -31.96
C ASN A 1136 1.40 53.27 -30.70
N ARG A 1137 1.23 54.60 -30.83
CA ARG A 1137 1.39 55.57 -29.72
C ARG A 1137 0.36 55.42 -28.57
N ALA A 1138 -0.68 54.61 -28.73
CA ALA A 1138 -1.64 54.29 -27.67
C ALA A 1138 -1.20 53.12 -26.77
N GLY A 1139 -0.02 52.53 -27.02
CA GLY A 1139 0.55 51.46 -26.20
C GLY A 1139 0.80 51.89 -24.76
N LYS A 1140 0.74 50.92 -23.84
CA LYS A 1140 0.94 51.11 -22.39
C LYS A 1140 2.01 50.16 -21.86
N TRP A 1141 2.81 50.63 -20.91
CA TRP A 1141 3.77 49.79 -20.19
C TRP A 1141 3.04 48.78 -19.30
N THR A 1142 3.29 47.48 -19.53
CA THR A 1142 2.90 46.37 -18.63
C THR A 1142 4.12 45.88 -17.85
N ASP A 1143 3.94 45.14 -16.75
CA ASP A 1143 5.07 44.64 -15.95
C ASP A 1143 6.05 43.78 -16.78
N ALA A 1144 5.52 43.01 -17.74
CA ALA A 1144 6.35 42.27 -18.70
C ALA A 1144 7.15 43.20 -19.64
N ALA A 1145 6.62 44.37 -20.00
CA ALA A 1145 7.31 45.37 -20.82
C ALA A 1145 8.34 46.19 -20.03
N VAL A 1146 8.25 46.25 -18.70
CA VAL A 1146 9.31 46.87 -17.85
C VAL A 1146 10.64 46.13 -18.02
N ALA A 1147 10.61 44.79 -18.14
CA ALA A 1147 11.79 43.98 -18.43
C ALA A 1147 12.40 44.28 -19.82
N PHE A 1148 11.61 44.79 -20.75
CA PHE A 1148 12.11 45.28 -22.03
C PHE A 1148 12.75 46.67 -21.87
N LEU A 1149 12.07 47.61 -21.19
CA LEU A 1149 12.58 48.97 -20.93
C LEU A 1149 13.92 48.99 -20.17
N ALA A 1150 14.12 48.09 -19.20
CA ALA A 1150 15.34 48.06 -18.41
C ALA A 1150 16.61 47.71 -19.23
N ASP A 1151 16.51 47.18 -20.44
CA ASP A 1151 17.63 46.93 -21.38
C ASP A 1151 17.60 47.91 -22.58
N MET A 1152 16.71 48.91 -22.55
CA MET A 1152 16.56 49.93 -23.59
C MET A 1152 17.37 51.20 -23.25
N PHE A 1153 18.65 51.21 -23.62
CA PHE A 1153 19.56 52.34 -23.42
C PHE A 1153 20.04 53.12 -24.69
N PRO A 1154 19.20 53.43 -25.71
CA PRO A 1154 19.63 54.11 -26.96
C PRO A 1154 20.50 55.37 -26.86
N ALA A 1155 20.28 56.26 -25.89
CA ALA A 1155 21.15 57.44 -25.72
C ALA A 1155 22.52 57.09 -25.12
N ALA A 1156 22.62 56.00 -24.33
CA ALA A 1156 23.90 55.44 -23.95
C ALA A 1156 24.58 54.74 -25.15
N LEU A 1157 23.82 54.14 -26.08
CA LEU A 1157 24.40 53.50 -27.28
C LEU A 1157 25.18 54.47 -28.17
N ASP A 1158 24.71 55.71 -28.37
CA ASP A 1158 25.44 56.70 -29.18
C ASP A 1158 26.73 57.19 -28.47
N ARG A 1159 26.68 57.31 -27.14
CA ARG A 1159 27.87 57.51 -26.30
C ARG A 1159 28.82 56.31 -26.33
N PHE A 1160 28.32 55.08 -26.37
CA PHE A 1160 29.15 53.89 -26.49
C PHE A 1160 29.75 53.74 -27.91
N ASP A 1161 29.00 54.08 -28.97
CA ASP A 1161 29.50 54.03 -30.36
C ASP A 1161 30.65 55.05 -30.54
N SER A 1162 30.55 56.23 -29.90
CA SER A 1162 31.61 57.25 -29.88
C SER A 1162 32.78 56.90 -28.96
N MET A 1163 32.55 56.38 -27.74
CA MET A 1163 33.62 55.89 -26.85
C MET A 1163 34.39 54.70 -27.45
N ALA A 1164 33.70 53.74 -28.07
CA ALA A 1164 34.36 52.62 -28.74
C ALA A 1164 35.16 53.08 -29.97
N SER A 1165 34.64 54.06 -30.72
CA SER A 1165 35.37 54.67 -31.83
C SER A 1165 36.61 55.46 -31.40
N SER A 1166 36.62 56.05 -30.20
CA SER A 1166 37.81 56.74 -29.66
C SER A 1166 38.84 55.77 -29.06
N ALA A 1167 38.39 54.65 -28.49
CA ALA A 1167 39.27 53.60 -27.97
C ALA A 1167 40.02 52.81 -29.06
N GLU A 1168 39.50 52.72 -30.29
CA GLU A 1168 40.15 52.03 -31.43
C GLU A 1168 41.32 52.83 -32.07
N GLY A 1169 41.59 54.07 -31.65
CA GLY A 1169 42.92 54.69 -31.72
C GLY A 1169 43.68 54.71 -33.06
N GLY A 1170 43.14 55.36 -34.09
CA GLY A 1170 43.95 56.02 -35.14
C GLY A 1170 44.60 55.16 -36.24
N GLY A 1171 43.94 55.08 -37.40
CA GLY A 1171 44.59 54.63 -38.65
C GLY A 1171 43.61 54.23 -39.76
N GLY A 1172 43.58 55.00 -40.85
CA GLY A 1172 42.86 54.64 -42.09
C GLY A 1172 41.59 55.45 -42.34
N GLY A 1173 41.69 56.48 -43.19
CA GLY A 1173 40.52 57.16 -43.74
C GLY A 1173 39.80 56.28 -44.75
N GLY A 1174 38.60 55.82 -44.41
CA GLY A 1174 37.63 55.22 -45.33
C GLY A 1174 36.41 56.12 -45.41
N GLY A 1175 36.07 56.60 -46.61
CA GLY A 1175 35.04 57.61 -46.82
C GLY A 1175 33.64 57.18 -46.42
N VAL A 1176 32.79 58.17 -46.13
CA VAL A 1176 31.34 57.98 -45.93
C VAL A 1176 30.74 57.45 -47.22
N GLY A 1177 30.40 56.16 -47.24
CA GLY A 1177 29.57 55.56 -48.29
C GLY A 1177 28.10 55.87 -48.04
N GLU A 1178 27.48 56.66 -48.92
CA GLU A 1178 26.03 56.88 -48.91
C GLU A 1178 25.31 55.58 -49.33
N GLY A 1179 24.76 54.85 -48.35
CA GLY A 1179 23.95 53.66 -48.62
C GLY A 1179 23.71 52.81 -47.36
N GLY A 1180 22.51 52.92 -46.76
CA GLY A 1180 22.02 52.01 -45.73
C GLY A 1180 22.87 51.93 -44.44
N LYS A 1181 22.69 52.89 -43.52
CA LYS A 1181 23.45 52.96 -42.25
C LYS A 1181 23.26 51.72 -41.36
N ILE A 1182 24.23 50.81 -41.37
CA ILE A 1182 24.42 49.76 -40.35
C ILE A 1182 25.28 50.33 -39.21
N ALA A 1183 24.98 49.99 -37.95
CA ALA A 1183 25.78 50.42 -36.79
C ALA A 1183 27.23 49.89 -36.88
N ARG A 1184 28.22 50.57 -36.27
CA ARG A 1184 29.60 50.05 -36.19
C ARG A 1184 29.72 48.95 -35.12
N PHE A 1185 29.06 49.13 -33.99
CA PHE A 1185 29.07 48.19 -32.87
C PHE A 1185 27.68 47.62 -32.54
N TRP A 1186 27.70 46.45 -31.90
CA TRP A 1186 26.58 45.72 -31.34
C TRP A 1186 26.87 45.45 -29.87
N TYR A 1187 25.81 45.55 -29.06
CA TYR A 1187 25.87 45.53 -27.61
C TYR A 1187 25.04 44.36 -27.05
N PRO A 1188 25.56 43.12 -27.06
CA PRO A 1188 24.84 41.99 -26.47
C PRO A 1188 24.92 42.01 -24.94
N THR A 1189 23.77 41.88 -24.30
CA THR A 1189 23.62 41.56 -22.88
C THR A 1189 24.15 40.14 -22.63
N VAL A 1190 24.98 39.97 -21.60
CA VAL A 1190 25.62 38.71 -21.17
C VAL A 1190 24.97 38.19 -19.91
N THR A 1191 24.78 39.05 -18.92
CA THR A 1191 23.97 38.79 -17.72
C THR A 1191 22.98 39.91 -17.53
N TYR A 1192 21.80 39.56 -17.03
CA TYR A 1192 20.70 40.49 -16.79
C TYR A 1192 20.03 40.10 -15.49
N ASN A 1193 20.24 40.93 -14.46
CA ASN A 1193 19.53 40.84 -13.19
C ASN A 1193 18.52 41.99 -13.11
N VAL A 1194 17.26 41.71 -12.77
CA VAL A 1194 16.22 42.72 -12.58
C VAL A 1194 15.34 42.36 -11.39
N ASP A 1195 15.11 43.34 -10.53
CA ASP A 1195 14.15 43.28 -9.42
C ASP A 1195 12.99 44.24 -9.67
N PHE A 1196 11.77 43.76 -9.53
CA PHE A 1196 10.55 44.56 -9.56
C PHE A 1196 10.21 44.99 -8.13
N LYS A 1197 9.94 46.28 -7.93
CA LYS A 1197 9.69 46.90 -6.62
C LYS A 1197 8.26 47.40 -6.48
N LYS A 1198 7.61 47.76 -7.59
CA LYS A 1198 6.19 48.14 -7.67
C LYS A 1198 5.59 47.55 -8.95
N ARG A 1199 4.34 47.07 -8.85
CA ARG A 1199 3.56 46.58 -9.99
C ARG A 1199 2.81 47.73 -10.66
N LEU A 1200 2.66 47.69 -11.98
CA LEU A 1200 1.92 48.70 -12.72
C LEU A 1200 0.40 48.51 -12.60
N PRO A 1201 -0.41 49.56 -12.84
CA PRO A 1201 -1.87 49.44 -12.88
C PRO A 1201 -2.34 48.43 -13.94
N VAL A 1202 -3.52 47.83 -13.75
CA VAL A 1202 -4.07 46.80 -14.66
C VAL A 1202 -4.25 47.30 -16.11
N GLY A 1203 -4.45 48.60 -16.31
CA GLY A 1203 -4.49 49.24 -17.64
C GLY A 1203 -3.13 49.60 -18.24
N GLY A 1204 -2.03 49.30 -17.54
CA GLY A 1204 -0.66 49.75 -17.83
C GLY A 1204 -0.39 51.22 -17.50
N ALA A 1205 0.88 51.62 -17.57
CA ALA A 1205 1.31 53.02 -17.41
C ALA A 1205 1.56 53.69 -18.77
N ASP A 1206 1.28 55.00 -18.87
CA ASP A 1206 1.53 55.80 -20.06
C ASP A 1206 3.02 56.09 -20.25
N TRP A 1207 3.66 56.59 -19.20
CA TRP A 1207 5.07 56.95 -19.19
C TRP A 1207 5.82 56.22 -18.08
N LEU A 1208 7.09 55.90 -18.38
CA LEU A 1208 8.06 55.48 -17.38
C LEU A 1208 9.33 56.29 -17.58
N TYR A 1209 9.97 56.68 -16.48
CA TYR A 1209 11.30 57.27 -16.47
C TYR A 1209 12.34 56.19 -16.25
N SER A 1210 13.49 56.28 -16.90
CA SER A 1210 14.63 55.42 -16.64
C SER A 1210 15.92 56.22 -16.54
N ARG A 1211 16.68 55.98 -15.47
CA ARG A 1211 18.04 56.47 -15.26
C ARG A 1211 19.01 55.32 -15.44
N ILE A 1212 19.90 55.47 -16.42
CA ILE A 1212 20.90 54.47 -16.80
C ILE A 1212 22.27 54.98 -16.39
N HIS A 1213 23.01 54.17 -15.63
CA HIS A 1213 24.36 54.48 -15.16
C HIS A 1213 25.36 53.45 -15.72
N SER A 1214 26.19 53.91 -16.65
CA SER A 1214 27.30 53.14 -17.22
C SER A 1214 28.53 53.29 -16.31
N LYS A 1215 28.85 52.25 -15.53
CA LYS A 1215 29.90 52.31 -14.49
C LYS A 1215 31.31 52.24 -15.08
N VAL A 1216 31.57 51.17 -15.83
CA VAL A 1216 32.89 50.84 -16.37
C VAL A 1216 32.72 50.23 -17.75
N MET A 1217 33.57 50.63 -18.68
CA MET A 1217 33.82 49.90 -19.92
C MET A 1217 35.30 49.49 -19.95
N ARG A 1218 35.57 48.18 -20.01
CA ARG A 1218 36.94 47.64 -19.97
C ARG A 1218 37.05 46.39 -20.83
N ASP A 1219 38.05 46.33 -21.71
CA ASP A 1219 38.33 45.19 -22.60
C ASP A 1219 37.09 44.71 -23.39
N GLY A 1220 36.24 45.66 -23.80
CA GLY A 1220 34.99 45.40 -24.51
C GLY A 1220 33.86 44.82 -23.66
N ARG A 1221 33.94 44.87 -22.33
CA ARG A 1221 32.83 44.58 -21.39
C ARG A 1221 32.29 45.88 -20.81
N THR A 1222 30.98 45.95 -20.55
CA THR A 1222 30.29 47.12 -20.00
C THR A 1222 29.41 46.76 -18.82
N ASP A 1223 29.55 47.46 -17.70
CA ASP A 1223 28.69 47.32 -16.53
C ASP A 1223 27.66 48.45 -16.49
N ILE A 1224 26.37 48.11 -16.52
CA ILE A 1224 25.25 49.05 -16.62
C ILE A 1224 24.26 48.79 -15.47
N ASP A 1225 23.92 49.82 -14.71
CA ASP A 1225 22.77 49.82 -13.79
C ASP A 1225 21.63 50.66 -14.37
N VAL A 1226 20.38 50.24 -14.15
CA VAL A 1226 19.18 50.97 -14.57
C VAL A 1226 18.19 51.05 -13.42
N VAL A 1227 17.66 52.25 -13.17
CA VAL A 1227 16.56 52.49 -12.22
C VAL A 1227 15.36 53.01 -13.00
N ILE A 1228 14.20 52.36 -12.85
CA ILE A 1228 12.94 52.76 -13.50
C ILE A 1228 12.00 53.35 -12.45
N LEU A 1229 11.45 54.53 -12.76
CA LEU A 1229 10.46 55.24 -11.95
C LEU A 1229 9.15 55.40 -12.75
N ASP A 1230 8.03 55.52 -12.05
CA ASP A 1230 6.77 55.94 -12.65
C ASP A 1230 6.60 57.48 -12.66
N GLU A 1231 5.45 57.94 -13.14
CA GLU A 1231 5.08 59.37 -13.21
C GLU A 1231 5.02 60.05 -11.83
N GLY A 1232 4.78 59.28 -10.75
CA GLY A 1232 4.81 59.76 -9.37
C GLY A 1232 6.21 59.81 -8.75
N GLY A 1233 7.22 59.30 -9.45
CA GLY A 1233 8.60 59.17 -8.94
C GLY A 1233 8.83 57.94 -8.06
N GLU A 1234 7.92 56.97 -8.03
CA GLU A 1234 8.09 55.73 -7.27
C GLU A 1234 8.89 54.70 -8.08
N VAL A 1235 9.77 53.93 -7.40
CA VAL A 1235 10.62 52.93 -8.05
C VAL A 1235 9.80 51.73 -8.50
N VAL A 1236 9.73 51.51 -9.81
CA VAL A 1236 9.06 50.36 -10.45
C VAL A 1236 9.99 49.16 -10.51
N ALA A 1237 11.22 49.35 -11.00
CA ALA A 1237 12.20 48.28 -11.12
C ALA A 1237 13.64 48.80 -11.04
N ILE A 1238 14.56 47.92 -10.65
CA ILE A 1238 16.01 48.16 -10.67
C ILE A 1238 16.67 46.99 -11.40
N ALA A 1239 17.56 47.27 -12.33
CA ALA A 1239 18.31 46.26 -13.07
C ALA A 1239 19.82 46.52 -13.02
N SER A 1240 20.60 45.45 -13.15
CA SER A 1240 22.05 45.50 -13.37
C SER A 1240 22.44 44.46 -14.42
N GLN A 1241 23.22 44.90 -15.40
CA GLN A 1241 23.52 44.18 -16.63
C GLN A 1241 25.02 44.22 -16.93
N VAL A 1242 25.56 43.10 -17.38
CA VAL A 1242 26.88 43.06 -18.02
C VAL A 1242 26.67 42.87 -19.51
N GLY A 1243 27.17 43.81 -20.31
CA GLY A 1243 27.16 43.77 -21.78
C GLY A 1243 28.55 43.57 -22.37
N LEU A 1244 28.60 43.37 -23.69
CA LEU A 1244 29.83 43.50 -24.48
C LEU A 1244 29.72 44.65 -25.48
N VAL A 1245 30.86 45.15 -25.95
CA VAL A 1245 30.96 46.02 -27.12
C VAL A 1245 31.73 45.27 -28.19
N VAL A 1246 31.07 44.93 -29.29
CA VAL A 1246 31.65 44.13 -30.37
C VAL A 1246 31.24 44.66 -31.74
N SER A 1247 32.03 44.43 -32.79
CA SER A 1247 31.65 44.86 -34.15
C SER A 1247 30.29 44.27 -34.57
N SER A 1248 29.43 45.11 -35.15
CA SER A 1248 28.11 44.74 -35.66
C SER A 1248 28.14 43.64 -36.72
N SER A 1249 29.27 43.50 -37.44
CA SER A 1249 29.54 42.41 -38.38
C SER A 1249 29.30 41.02 -37.77
N ARG A 1250 29.60 40.85 -36.47
CA ARG A 1250 29.38 39.60 -35.72
C ARG A 1250 27.90 39.26 -35.54
N ASN A 1251 27.01 40.24 -35.70
CA ASN A 1251 25.56 40.06 -35.60
C ASN A 1251 24.96 39.60 -36.96
N LEU A 1252 25.46 40.06 -38.10
CA LEU A 1252 24.81 39.89 -39.43
C LEU A 1252 24.91 38.51 -40.09
N GLY A 1253 25.41 37.48 -39.40
CA GLY A 1253 25.19 36.06 -39.74
C GLY A 1253 25.96 35.49 -40.94
N LYS A 1254 26.47 36.31 -41.87
CA LYS A 1254 27.39 35.86 -42.92
C LYS A 1254 28.84 35.95 -42.45
N LYS A 1255 29.56 34.82 -42.44
CA LYS A 1255 31.02 34.84 -42.55
C LYS A 1255 31.37 35.43 -43.91
N ALA A 1256 31.77 36.70 -43.96
CA ALA A 1256 32.64 37.14 -45.03
C ALA A 1256 33.95 36.34 -44.94
N LYS A 1257 34.38 35.72 -46.04
CA LYS A 1257 35.75 35.24 -46.16
C LYS A 1257 36.64 36.46 -46.33
N ILE A 1258 37.38 36.81 -45.28
CA ILE A 1258 38.77 37.30 -45.34
C ILE A 1258 39.50 36.53 -44.22
#